data_AF-A0A1V5XKR3-F1
#
_entry.id   AF-A0A1V5XKR3-F1
#
_cell.length_a   1.000
_cell.length_b   1.000
_cell.length_c   1.000
_cell.angle_alpha   90.00
_cell.angle_beta   90.00
_cell.angle_gamma   90.00
#
_symmetry.space_group_name_H-M   'P 1'
#
loop_
_entity.id
_entity.type
_entity.pdbx_description
1 polymer ?
#
loop_
_entity_poly.entity_id
_entity_poly.type
_entity_poly.pdbx_seq_one_letter_code
_entity_poly.pdbx_strand_id
1 'polypeptide(L)'
;MKGLMNAAPVHEGRGEESGNVISTVLGKCRRCFTCVRACPAKAIRFEQGQARVVEERCIACGNCVVVCAQHAKEYRSGLEKTLELLGGEQPVAALVAPSFPAEFFELDAQRLVGALRKLGFAYVVEVAHGADLVSAAYQRQMPHRKGPCIASACPAVNEYIRKYAPHLVEKLIPVVSPMIATARAVHAVYGEHVRCVFMGPCVAKKREAWDPQVAGEVDEVLTFREVRSLFERQGIVLDQQQDSDFDPPRAGLGRLYPLVGGLLKAMGHERNLLQPEAIVISGHQETLEVLGKLSGDESFASLIEPLMCRGCYSGPGMSPGRQRFERKQAVVAYVREQMKRGSEQDLAPSGDESISLSRVFVPDERRLAEPPEAELRRILAQTNKFSPSDELNCGACGYATCREKAVAVYHGLAEDAMCLPFMLEAAERVCEELKLPWLELREVQSHLVNSEKLVSLGQMAAGIAHELNNPLGTILLYAGILRKKLGNREDLRHDLDLLSDESQRCKRIIGSLLDFARQNRVKLESEKVARLFRDAVETSLANRDPNLQVRVEVSDDLQVEVDRDQLRQVLDNLCKNAAEAMEGRQGHIVLRGRDGPREGTVILSVSDQGCGMSKEAQDMIFQPFFTTKRIGKGTGLGLPIAYGIIKMHHGRIWVESEIGVGTTVFIELPRHRAQVARSVIE
;
A
#
# COMPACT_ATOMS: atom_id res chain seq x y z
N MET A 1 -5.93 5.88 60.07
CA MET A 1 -6.07 7.14 59.31
C MET A 1 -5.67 6.81 57.88
N LYS A 2 -6.60 6.42 57.01
CA LYS A 2 -7.41 7.29 56.11
C LYS A 2 -6.55 8.28 55.32
N GLY A 3 -6.51 8.09 54.00
CA GLY A 3 -6.44 9.17 53.01
C GLY A 3 -5.21 9.18 52.12
N LEU A 4 -5.41 8.83 50.84
CA LEU A 4 -4.79 9.33 49.60
C LEU A 4 -4.78 8.19 48.57
N MET A 5 -5.95 7.83 48.03
CA MET A 5 -6.55 8.35 46.78
C MET A 5 -5.75 8.00 45.52
N ASN A 6 -6.35 7.07 44.76
CA ASN A 6 -6.13 6.77 43.36
C ASN A 6 -6.05 8.06 42.51
N ALA A 7 -4.95 8.25 41.80
CA ALA A 7 -4.89 9.15 40.66
C ALA A 7 -5.15 8.34 39.38
N ALA A 8 -6.33 8.50 38.82
CA ALA A 8 -6.65 8.09 37.46
C ALA A 8 -5.78 8.90 36.47
N PRO A 9 -5.39 8.33 35.32
CA PRO A 9 -4.66 9.09 34.30
C PRO A 9 -5.55 10.20 33.77
N VAL A 10 -5.05 11.43 33.92
CA VAL A 10 -5.64 12.67 33.42
C VAL A 10 -5.72 12.61 31.90
N HIS A 11 -6.94 12.49 31.37
CA HIS A 11 -7.25 12.74 29.97
C HIS A 11 -7.21 14.25 29.70
N GLU A 12 -6.00 14.81 29.57
CA GLU A 12 -5.80 16.16 29.07
C GLU A 12 -5.77 16.15 27.53
N GLY A 13 -6.69 16.92 26.92
CA GLY A 13 -6.64 17.23 25.49
C GLY A 13 -7.83 16.80 24.63
N ARG A 14 -9.07 16.77 25.16
CA ARG A 14 -10.26 16.95 24.30
C ARG A 14 -10.52 18.45 24.14
N GLY A 15 -9.76 19.07 23.23
CA GLY A 15 -10.12 20.38 22.71
C GLY A 15 -11.43 20.27 21.96
N GLU A 16 -12.42 21.01 22.46
CA GLU A 16 -13.57 21.67 21.82
C GLU A 16 -14.03 21.17 20.44
N GLU A 17 -15.36 21.03 20.34
CA GLU A 17 -16.25 20.79 19.20
C GLU A 17 -15.83 21.39 17.84
N SER A 18 -14.77 20.88 17.23
CA SER A 18 -14.52 21.14 15.81
C SER A 18 -15.40 20.21 14.98
N GLY A 19 -16.25 20.76 14.10
CA GLY A 19 -17.08 20.03 13.13
C GLY A 19 -16.29 19.21 12.08
N ASN A 20 -15.07 18.79 12.40
CA ASN A 20 -14.16 18.11 11.51
C ASN A 20 -14.35 16.59 11.60
N VAL A 21 -14.53 15.95 10.46
CA VAL A 21 -14.61 14.47 10.42
C VAL A 21 -13.27 13.83 10.75
N ILE A 22 -12.16 14.46 10.36
CA ILE A 22 -10.80 13.95 10.60
C ILE A 22 -10.00 15.01 11.34
N SER A 23 -9.40 14.63 12.46
CA SER A 23 -8.61 15.50 13.32
C SER A 23 -7.19 14.96 13.52
N THR A 24 -6.36 15.73 14.23
CA THR A 24 -5.02 15.30 14.64
C THR A 24 -4.90 15.37 16.14
N VAL A 25 -4.51 14.25 16.75
CA VAL A 25 -4.10 14.20 18.15
C VAL A 25 -2.73 14.86 18.27
N LEU A 26 -2.71 16.07 18.81
CA LEU A 26 -1.48 16.83 19.02
C LEU A 26 -0.53 16.07 19.95
N GLY A 27 0.77 16.18 19.70
CA GLY A 27 1.81 15.49 20.48
C GLY A 27 2.13 14.07 20.01
N LYS A 28 1.22 13.37 19.32
CA LYS A 28 1.52 12.06 18.69
C LYS A 28 2.25 12.19 17.35
N CYS A 29 2.14 13.33 16.66
CA CYS A 29 2.78 13.50 15.35
C CYS A 29 4.31 13.57 15.47
N ARG A 30 5.02 12.75 14.68
CA ARG A 30 6.49 12.70 14.59
C ARG A 30 7.06 13.19 13.26
N ARG A 31 6.33 14.03 12.53
CA ARG A 31 6.81 14.76 11.34
C ARG A 31 7.36 13.89 10.19
N CYS A 32 6.87 12.66 10.01
CA CYS A 32 7.29 11.79 8.90
C CYS A 32 6.69 12.16 7.52
N PHE A 33 5.77 13.13 7.49
CA PHE A 33 5.03 13.64 6.32
C PHE A 33 4.21 12.60 5.52
N THR A 34 4.16 11.33 5.93
CA THR A 34 3.42 10.27 5.22
C THR A 34 1.95 10.65 4.96
N CYS A 35 1.30 11.29 5.92
CA CYS A 35 -0.08 11.74 5.75
C CYS A 35 -0.23 12.80 4.65
N VAL A 36 0.74 13.71 4.48
CA VAL A 36 0.77 14.72 3.42
C VAL A 36 0.91 14.05 2.06
N ARG A 37 1.87 13.11 1.93
CA ARG A 37 2.11 12.37 0.68
C ARG A 37 0.87 11.60 0.24
N ALA A 38 0.23 10.94 1.19
CA ALA A 38 -0.92 10.09 0.95
C ALA A 38 -2.25 10.85 0.84
N CYS A 39 -2.28 12.16 1.12
CA CYS A 39 -3.53 12.93 1.05
C CYS A 39 -3.85 13.28 -0.42
N PRO A 40 -4.95 12.77 -1.00
CA PRO A 40 -5.32 13.09 -2.38
C PRO A 40 -5.71 14.56 -2.58
N ALA A 41 -6.20 15.23 -1.53
CA ALA A 41 -6.67 16.61 -1.58
C ALA A 41 -5.59 17.65 -1.19
N LYS A 42 -4.40 17.19 -0.78
CA LYS A 42 -3.38 18.03 -0.11
C LYS A 42 -4.01 18.94 0.97
N ALA A 43 -4.83 18.32 1.82
CA ALA A 43 -5.64 18.98 2.85
C ALA A 43 -4.98 18.94 4.23
N ILE A 44 -3.67 18.79 4.29
CA ILE A 44 -2.91 18.72 5.55
C ILE A 44 -1.96 19.90 5.57
N ARG A 45 -2.13 20.75 6.58
CA ARG A 45 -1.24 21.86 6.89
C ARG A 45 -0.17 21.39 7.87
N PHE A 46 1.04 21.89 7.72
CA PHE A 46 2.07 21.79 8.75
C PHE A 46 2.21 23.15 9.45
N GLU A 47 2.13 23.16 10.77
CA GLU A 47 2.28 24.37 11.57
C GLU A 47 2.97 24.01 12.89
N GLN A 48 4.04 24.73 13.23
CA GLN A 48 4.84 24.51 14.44
C GLN A 48 5.31 23.04 14.55
N GLY A 49 5.58 22.43 13.40
CA GLY A 49 6.00 21.05 13.33
C GLY A 49 4.93 20.01 13.69
N GLN A 50 3.64 20.35 13.65
CA GLN A 50 2.53 19.41 13.80
C GLN A 50 1.65 19.41 12.54
N ALA A 51 1.24 18.22 12.10
CA ALA A 51 0.33 18.08 10.96
C ALA A 51 -1.11 18.35 11.39
N ARG A 52 -1.78 19.36 10.85
CA ARG A 52 -3.22 19.62 11.07
C ARG A 52 -4.02 19.32 9.80
N VAL A 53 -5.27 18.89 9.96
CA VAL A 53 -6.19 18.70 8.82
C VAL A 53 -6.92 20.01 8.57
N VAL A 54 -6.98 20.43 7.31
CA VAL A 54 -7.67 21.63 6.84
C VAL A 54 -9.05 21.20 6.33
N GLU A 55 -10.10 21.46 7.10
CA GLU A 55 -11.41 20.81 6.92
C GLU A 55 -12.10 21.19 5.61
N GLU A 56 -12.01 22.47 5.24
CA GLU A 56 -12.57 23.02 4.01
C GLU A 56 -11.95 22.33 2.79
N ARG A 57 -10.68 21.92 2.86
CA ARG A 57 -9.98 21.16 1.81
C ARG A 57 -10.25 19.65 1.90
N CYS A 58 -10.42 19.12 3.12
CA CYS A 58 -10.51 17.70 3.35
C CYS A 58 -11.72 17.07 2.62
N ILE A 59 -11.51 15.91 1.99
CA ILE A 59 -12.57 15.10 1.35
C ILE A 59 -13.02 13.93 2.23
N ALA A 60 -12.61 13.92 3.51
CA ALA A 60 -12.89 12.88 4.51
C ALA A 60 -12.59 11.43 4.09
N CYS A 61 -11.69 11.20 3.13
CA CYS A 61 -11.40 9.85 2.61
C CYS A 61 -10.72 8.90 3.61
N GLY A 62 -10.26 9.40 4.76
CA GLY A 62 -9.65 8.60 5.82
C GLY A 62 -8.25 8.04 5.52
N ASN A 63 -7.68 8.28 4.34
CA ASN A 63 -6.39 7.68 3.95
C ASN A 63 -5.25 8.11 4.90
N CYS A 64 -5.26 9.36 5.37
CA CYS A 64 -4.29 9.87 6.34
C CYS A 64 -4.34 9.15 7.70
N VAL A 65 -5.51 8.63 8.10
CA VAL A 65 -5.68 7.82 9.31
C VAL A 65 -5.06 6.44 9.12
N VAL A 66 -5.27 5.83 7.95
CA VAL A 66 -4.75 4.49 7.61
C VAL A 66 -3.22 4.48 7.56
N VAL A 67 -2.59 5.49 6.96
CA VAL A 67 -1.12 5.53 6.79
C VAL A 67 -0.35 6.08 8.00
N CYS A 68 -1.06 6.58 9.03
CA CYS A 68 -0.40 7.20 10.18
C CYS A 68 0.10 6.13 11.17
N ALA A 69 1.36 5.74 11.04
CA ALA A 69 2.01 4.78 11.94
C ALA A 69 2.05 5.23 13.42
N GLN A 70 1.94 6.53 13.68
CA GLN A 70 1.93 7.08 15.04
C GLN A 70 0.53 7.18 15.64
N HIS A 71 -0.52 6.81 14.89
CA HIS A 71 -1.92 6.99 15.27
C HIS A 71 -2.24 8.42 15.72
N ALA A 72 -1.60 9.40 15.08
CA ALA A 72 -1.79 10.82 15.33
C ALA A 72 -2.98 11.40 14.55
N LYS A 73 -3.49 10.67 13.55
CA LYS A 73 -4.70 11.04 12.81
C LYS A 73 -5.84 10.15 13.25
N GLU A 74 -6.98 10.76 13.55
CA GLU A 74 -8.20 10.05 13.96
C GLU A 74 -9.41 10.66 13.25
N TYR A 75 -10.54 9.96 13.33
CA TYR A 75 -11.82 10.45 12.83
C TYR A 75 -12.84 10.55 13.96
N ARG A 76 -13.83 11.43 13.81
CA ARG A 76 -14.89 11.61 14.82
C ARG A 76 -15.56 10.27 15.13
N SER A 77 -15.63 9.94 16.41
CA SER A 77 -16.34 8.76 16.85
C SER A 77 -17.86 8.99 16.86
N GLY A 78 -18.62 8.02 16.36
CA GLY A 78 -20.09 7.98 16.46
C GLY A 78 -20.61 7.12 17.62
N LEU A 79 -19.72 6.59 18.47
CA LEU A 79 -20.07 5.60 19.50
C LEU A 79 -21.04 6.16 20.55
N GLU A 80 -20.70 7.30 21.17
CA GLU A 80 -21.52 7.87 22.25
C GLU A 80 -22.92 8.25 21.75
N LYS A 81 -23.01 8.95 20.61
CA LYS A 81 -24.30 9.30 19.99
C LYS A 81 -25.13 8.06 19.63
N THR A 82 -24.48 6.97 19.18
CA THR A 82 -25.19 5.72 18.90
C THR A 82 -25.76 5.11 20.17
N LEU A 83 -25.01 5.10 21.27
CA LEU A 83 -25.49 4.62 22.57
C LEU A 83 -26.64 5.48 23.11
N GLU A 84 -26.58 6.80 22.92
CA GLU A 84 -27.68 7.72 23.26
C GLU A 84 -28.94 7.40 22.45
N LEU A 85 -28.82 7.17 21.13
CA LEU A 85 -29.95 6.77 20.28
C LEU A 85 -30.56 5.45 20.73
N LEU A 86 -29.74 4.45 21.05
CA LEU A 86 -30.19 3.13 21.52
C LEU A 86 -30.86 3.17 22.90
N GLY A 87 -30.50 4.15 23.74
CA GLY A 87 -31.14 4.39 25.03
C GLY A 87 -32.42 5.23 24.96
N GLY A 88 -32.77 5.76 23.77
CA GLY A 88 -33.96 6.58 23.55
C GLY A 88 -35.26 5.77 23.39
N GLU A 89 -36.38 6.47 23.26
CA GLU A 89 -37.71 5.85 23.08
C GLU A 89 -37.98 5.41 21.63
N GLN A 90 -37.31 6.01 20.66
CA GLN A 90 -37.52 5.72 19.24
C GLN A 90 -36.76 4.46 18.81
N PRO A 91 -37.37 3.58 17.99
CA PRO A 91 -36.69 2.42 17.44
C PRO A 91 -35.52 2.84 16.54
N VAL A 92 -34.42 2.11 16.62
CA VAL A 92 -33.20 2.38 15.86
C VAL A 92 -32.94 1.26 14.84
N ALA A 93 -32.73 1.62 13.58
CA ALA A 93 -32.33 0.75 12.50
C ALA A 93 -30.81 0.80 12.27
N ALA A 94 -30.16 -0.37 12.27
CA ALA A 94 -28.79 -0.54 11.82
C ALA A 94 -28.74 -0.75 10.31
N LEU A 95 -28.14 0.18 9.58
CA LEU A 95 -27.95 0.08 8.13
C LEU A 95 -26.56 -0.49 7.83
N VAL A 96 -26.48 -1.79 7.55
CA VAL A 96 -25.21 -2.51 7.42
C VAL A 96 -24.70 -2.48 5.98
N ALA A 97 -23.51 -1.90 5.76
CA ALA A 97 -22.89 -1.84 4.45
C ALA A 97 -22.59 -3.23 3.88
N PRO A 98 -22.75 -3.46 2.55
CA PRO A 98 -22.54 -4.78 1.92
C PRO A 98 -21.10 -5.32 2.03
N SER A 99 -20.15 -4.48 2.46
CA SER A 99 -18.77 -4.87 2.73
C SER A 99 -18.58 -5.56 4.09
N PHE A 100 -19.61 -5.72 4.92
CA PHE A 100 -19.48 -6.35 6.23
C PHE A 100 -18.82 -7.74 6.22
N PRO A 101 -18.97 -8.62 5.20
CA PRO A 101 -18.30 -9.92 5.19
C PRO A 101 -16.78 -9.79 5.13
N ALA A 102 -16.25 -8.66 4.65
CA ALA A 102 -14.82 -8.40 4.66
C ALA A 102 -14.28 -7.99 6.03
N GLU A 103 -15.13 -7.48 6.94
CA GLU A 103 -14.76 -7.17 8.32
C GLU A 103 -15.04 -8.36 9.24
N PHE A 104 -16.28 -8.83 9.28
CA PHE A 104 -16.79 -9.85 10.20
C PHE A 104 -16.77 -11.23 9.52
N PHE A 105 -15.60 -11.59 8.99
CA PHE A 105 -15.43 -12.82 8.22
C PHE A 105 -15.45 -14.09 9.07
N GLU A 106 -15.24 -13.93 10.39
CA GLU A 106 -15.29 -14.99 11.38
C GLU A 106 -16.72 -15.34 11.81
N LEU A 107 -17.72 -14.57 11.36
CA LEU A 107 -19.13 -14.74 11.70
C LEU A 107 -19.94 -15.06 10.46
N ASP A 108 -20.98 -15.87 10.64
CA ASP A 108 -22.08 -15.91 9.70
C ASP A 108 -22.86 -14.59 9.75
N ALA A 109 -23.42 -14.19 8.62
CA ALA A 109 -24.17 -12.94 8.51
C ALA A 109 -25.33 -12.87 9.52
N GLN A 110 -26.01 -14.00 9.75
CA GLN A 110 -27.12 -14.08 10.70
C GLN A 110 -26.67 -13.88 12.15
N ARG A 111 -25.46 -14.33 12.48
CA ARG A 111 -24.85 -14.14 13.80
C ARG A 111 -24.54 -12.68 14.07
N LEU A 112 -24.04 -11.95 13.06
CA LEU A 112 -23.82 -10.51 13.13
C LEU A 112 -25.13 -9.76 13.38
N VAL A 113 -26.20 -10.11 12.66
CA VAL A 113 -27.52 -9.49 12.86
C VAL A 113 -28.03 -9.75 14.28
N GLY A 114 -27.89 -10.99 14.77
CA GLY A 114 -28.18 -11.34 16.17
C GLY A 114 -27.43 -10.47 17.19
N ALA A 115 -26.14 -10.26 16.97
CA ALA A 115 -25.32 -9.39 17.82
C ALA A 115 -25.81 -7.93 17.80
N LEU A 116 -26.20 -7.41 16.63
CA LEU A 116 -26.77 -6.06 16.50
C LEU A 116 -28.12 -5.95 17.22
N ARG A 117 -28.99 -6.97 17.13
CA ARG A 117 -30.23 -6.98 17.93
C ARG A 117 -29.94 -7.00 19.42
N LYS A 118 -28.92 -7.76 19.86
CA LYS A 118 -28.50 -7.79 21.26
C LYS A 118 -28.01 -6.43 21.77
N LEU A 119 -27.41 -5.60 20.89
CA LEU A 119 -27.06 -4.22 21.21
C LEU A 119 -28.27 -3.29 21.42
N GLY A 120 -29.46 -3.67 20.93
CA GLY A 120 -30.68 -2.87 21.04
C GLY A 120 -31.21 -2.32 19.72
N PHE A 121 -30.63 -2.68 18.57
CA PHE A 121 -31.20 -2.28 17.27
C PHE A 121 -32.51 -3.02 17.00
N ALA A 122 -33.59 -2.27 16.77
CA ALA A 122 -34.91 -2.80 16.48
C ALA A 122 -34.97 -3.44 15.09
N TYR A 123 -34.29 -2.80 14.13
CA TYR A 123 -34.19 -3.27 12.75
C TYR A 123 -32.73 -3.35 12.30
N VAL A 124 -32.40 -4.33 11.47
CA VAL A 124 -31.07 -4.51 10.88
C VAL A 124 -31.25 -4.73 9.38
N VAL A 125 -30.90 -3.73 8.57
CA VAL A 125 -31.19 -3.70 7.14
C VAL A 125 -29.91 -3.68 6.32
N GLU A 126 -29.88 -4.42 5.21
CA GLU A 126 -28.76 -4.41 4.28
C GLU A 126 -28.76 -3.14 3.42
N VAL A 127 -27.68 -2.37 3.47
CA VAL A 127 -27.49 -1.20 2.58
C VAL A 127 -27.37 -1.61 1.10
N ALA A 128 -27.15 -2.90 0.85
CA ALA A 128 -27.22 -3.47 -0.49
C ALA A 128 -28.56 -3.17 -1.18
N HIS A 129 -29.68 -3.08 -0.44
CA HIS A 129 -30.97 -2.73 -1.03
C HIS A 129 -30.96 -1.29 -1.57
N GLY A 130 -30.44 -0.32 -0.83
CA GLY A 130 -30.25 1.03 -1.35
C GLY A 130 -29.29 1.08 -2.55
N ALA A 131 -28.39 0.10 -2.67
CA ALA A 131 -27.53 -0.03 -3.84
C ALA A 131 -28.30 -0.56 -5.07
N ASP A 132 -29.31 -1.42 -4.88
CA ASP A 132 -30.24 -1.81 -5.94
C ASP A 132 -31.06 -0.61 -6.45
N LEU A 133 -31.64 0.16 -5.51
CA LEU A 133 -32.38 1.41 -5.81
C LEU A 133 -31.53 2.41 -6.63
N VAL A 134 -30.29 2.62 -6.19
CA VAL A 134 -29.34 3.52 -6.87
C VAL A 134 -28.94 2.98 -8.25
N SER A 135 -28.75 1.66 -8.39
CA SER A 135 -28.47 1.03 -9.69
C SER A 135 -29.60 1.25 -10.69
N ALA A 136 -30.85 1.04 -10.25
CA ALA A 136 -32.03 1.28 -11.07
C ALA A 136 -32.17 2.78 -11.44
N ALA A 137 -31.81 3.69 -10.54
CA ALA A 137 -31.79 5.13 -10.84
C ALA A 137 -30.72 5.50 -11.89
N TYR A 138 -29.52 4.92 -11.81
CA TYR A 138 -28.47 5.13 -12.80
C TYR A 138 -28.88 4.62 -14.19
N GLN A 139 -29.45 3.41 -14.28
CA GLN A 139 -29.97 2.85 -15.53
C GLN A 139 -31.02 3.76 -16.18
N ARG A 140 -31.93 4.36 -15.40
CA ARG A 140 -32.96 5.27 -15.91
C ARG A 140 -32.39 6.61 -16.39
N GLN A 141 -31.40 7.17 -15.69
CA GLN A 141 -30.89 8.50 -16.01
C GLN A 141 -29.82 8.52 -17.11
N MET A 142 -29.00 7.47 -17.23
CA MET A 142 -27.88 7.44 -18.16
C MET A 142 -28.24 7.68 -19.65
N PRO A 143 -29.29 7.03 -20.22
CA PRO A 143 -29.65 7.22 -21.62
C PRO A 143 -29.99 8.67 -22.00
N HIS A 144 -30.32 9.51 -21.02
CA HIS A 144 -30.72 10.90 -21.23
C HIS A 144 -29.58 11.91 -21.07
N ARG A 145 -28.35 11.46 -20.78
CA ARG A 145 -27.19 12.32 -20.51
C ARG A 145 -26.21 12.34 -21.68
N LYS A 146 -25.55 13.48 -21.87
CA LYS A 146 -24.51 13.67 -22.90
C LYS A 146 -23.11 13.63 -22.29
N GLY A 147 -22.21 12.88 -22.92
CA GLY A 147 -20.81 12.75 -22.51
C GLY A 147 -20.63 11.82 -21.29
N PRO A 148 -19.49 11.94 -20.57
CA PRO A 148 -19.16 11.03 -19.47
C PRO A 148 -20.14 11.17 -18.31
N CYS A 149 -20.61 10.04 -17.79
CA CYS A 149 -21.53 9.97 -16.65
C CYS A 149 -20.81 9.40 -15.43
N ILE A 150 -20.58 10.20 -14.40
CA ILE A 150 -19.80 9.79 -13.22
C ILE A 150 -20.75 9.30 -12.12
N ALA A 151 -20.61 8.04 -11.72
CA ALA A 151 -21.36 7.48 -10.60
C ALA A 151 -21.01 8.20 -9.29
N SER A 152 -22.04 8.50 -8.50
CA SER A 152 -21.99 9.34 -7.29
C SER A 152 -22.02 8.54 -5.98
N ALA A 153 -21.86 7.21 -6.03
CA ALA A 153 -21.93 6.35 -4.84
C ALA A 153 -20.77 6.56 -3.85
N CYS A 154 -19.61 7.04 -4.31
CA CYS A 154 -18.41 7.28 -3.49
C CYS A 154 -18.35 8.74 -2.99
N PRO A 155 -18.67 9.03 -1.71
CA PRO A 155 -18.74 10.41 -1.21
C PRO A 155 -17.39 11.14 -1.26
N ALA A 156 -16.28 10.43 -1.05
CA ALA A 156 -14.95 11.02 -1.16
C ALA A 156 -14.63 11.49 -2.60
N VAL A 157 -15.14 10.79 -3.62
CA VAL A 157 -14.99 11.23 -5.02
C VAL A 157 -15.87 12.43 -5.30
N ASN A 158 -17.12 12.43 -4.83
CA ASN A 158 -18.03 13.56 -5.00
C ASN A 158 -17.42 14.84 -4.39
N GLU A 159 -16.88 14.76 -3.17
CA GLU A 159 -16.20 15.88 -2.51
C GLU A 159 -14.93 16.31 -3.26
N TYR A 160 -14.17 15.36 -3.81
CA TYR A 160 -13.01 15.68 -4.63
C TYR A 160 -13.42 16.45 -5.90
N ILE A 161 -14.45 16.00 -6.61
CA ILE A 161 -14.95 16.66 -7.82
C ILE A 161 -15.44 18.07 -7.48
N ARG A 162 -16.29 18.22 -6.46
CA ARG A 162 -16.79 19.54 -6.04
C ARG A 162 -15.66 20.52 -5.74
N LYS A 163 -14.58 20.05 -5.11
CA LYS A 163 -13.49 20.91 -4.61
C LYS A 163 -12.34 21.14 -5.58
N TYR A 164 -11.99 20.13 -6.35
CA TYR A 164 -10.75 20.11 -7.13
C TYR A 164 -10.97 19.88 -8.63
N ALA A 165 -12.16 19.44 -9.04
CA ALA A 165 -12.55 19.34 -10.44
C ALA A 165 -13.98 19.88 -10.66
N PRO A 166 -14.26 21.15 -10.30
CA PRO A 166 -15.63 21.69 -10.30
C PRO A 166 -16.31 21.65 -11.67
N HIS A 167 -15.55 21.69 -12.76
CA HIS A 167 -16.02 21.52 -14.13
C HIS A 167 -16.66 20.13 -14.41
N LEU A 168 -16.39 19.13 -13.58
CA LEU A 168 -16.99 17.78 -13.68
C LEU A 168 -18.24 17.61 -12.80
N VAL A 169 -18.67 18.63 -12.04
CA VAL A 169 -19.84 18.52 -11.15
C VAL A 169 -21.10 18.17 -11.94
N GLU A 170 -21.29 18.75 -13.12
CA GLU A 170 -22.43 18.44 -14.01
C GLU A 170 -22.37 17.02 -14.59
N LYS A 171 -21.21 16.36 -14.55
CA LYS A 171 -21.03 14.97 -15.01
C LYS A 171 -21.39 13.97 -13.92
N LEU A 172 -21.48 14.37 -12.64
CA LEU A 172 -21.99 13.52 -11.57
C LEU A 172 -23.47 13.19 -11.81
N ILE A 173 -23.83 11.90 -11.67
CA ILE A 173 -25.22 11.49 -11.75
C ILE A 173 -25.93 11.94 -10.45
N PRO A 174 -27.00 12.76 -10.52
CA PRO A 174 -27.64 13.44 -9.39
C PRO A 174 -28.52 12.51 -8.53
N VAL A 175 -27.90 11.47 -7.99
CA VAL A 175 -28.53 10.43 -7.17
C VAL A 175 -27.81 10.36 -5.82
N VAL A 176 -28.56 10.11 -4.75
CA VAL A 176 -28.00 9.87 -3.42
C VAL A 176 -27.17 8.59 -3.38
N SER A 177 -26.33 8.41 -2.35
CA SER A 177 -25.61 7.16 -2.20
C SER A 177 -26.49 6.03 -1.64
N PRO A 178 -26.05 4.76 -1.73
CA PRO A 178 -26.78 3.63 -1.15
C PRO A 178 -27.12 3.77 0.33
N MET A 179 -26.26 4.47 1.11
CA MET A 179 -26.52 4.73 2.53
C MET A 179 -27.80 5.54 2.72
N ILE A 180 -27.94 6.65 2.00
CA ILE A 180 -29.10 7.53 2.10
C ILE A 180 -30.33 6.87 1.46
N ALA A 181 -30.16 6.19 0.32
CA ALA A 181 -31.24 5.46 -0.32
C ALA A 181 -31.84 4.39 0.59
N THR A 182 -31.00 3.67 1.35
CA THR A 182 -31.46 2.67 2.32
C THR A 182 -32.19 3.31 3.48
N ALA A 183 -31.70 4.45 3.99
CA ALA A 183 -32.38 5.17 5.07
C ALA A 183 -33.79 5.63 4.66
N ARG A 184 -33.93 6.22 3.46
CA ARG A 184 -35.23 6.58 2.89
C ARG A 184 -36.16 5.37 2.73
N ALA A 185 -35.61 4.23 2.31
CA ALA A 185 -36.37 2.99 2.21
C ALA A 185 -36.83 2.47 3.59
N VAL A 186 -35.98 2.60 4.61
CA VAL A 186 -36.35 2.28 5.99
C VAL A 186 -37.46 3.19 6.49
N HIS A 187 -37.41 4.50 6.23
CA HIS A 187 -38.48 5.41 6.61
C HIS A 187 -39.78 5.12 5.86
N ALA A 188 -39.72 4.72 4.59
CA ALA A 188 -40.89 4.31 3.83
C ALA A 188 -41.55 3.02 4.37
N VAL A 189 -40.75 2.05 4.84
CA VAL A 189 -41.24 0.75 5.33
C VAL A 189 -41.66 0.79 6.80
N TYR A 190 -40.88 1.45 7.65
CA TYR A 190 -41.03 1.42 9.11
C TYR A 190 -41.50 2.75 9.71
N GLY A 191 -41.53 3.83 8.93
CA GLY A 191 -41.98 5.16 9.32
C GLY A 191 -40.84 6.12 9.68
N GLU A 192 -41.10 7.42 9.52
CA GLU A 192 -40.17 8.54 9.76
C GLU A 192 -39.68 8.68 11.21
N HIS A 193 -40.31 7.99 12.16
CA HIS A 193 -39.92 8.00 13.57
C HIS A 193 -38.74 7.09 13.88
N VAL A 194 -38.37 6.19 12.96
CA VAL A 194 -37.24 5.27 13.11
C VAL A 194 -35.94 6.03 12.91
N ARG A 195 -34.99 5.83 13.82
CA ARG A 195 -33.67 6.45 13.76
C ARG A 195 -32.71 5.56 12.99
N CYS A 196 -31.86 6.13 12.15
CA CYS A 196 -31.00 5.37 11.25
C CYS A 196 -29.52 5.51 11.62
N VAL A 197 -28.85 4.38 11.91
CA VAL A 197 -27.40 4.32 12.16
C VAL A 197 -26.72 3.52 11.07
N PHE A 198 -25.91 4.17 10.24
CA PHE A 198 -25.14 3.47 9.21
C PHE A 198 -23.89 2.81 9.79
N MET A 199 -23.56 1.62 9.30
CA MET A 199 -22.38 0.86 9.69
C MET A 199 -21.59 0.44 8.46
N GLY A 200 -20.36 0.94 8.30
CA GLY A 200 -19.60 0.64 7.08
C GLY A 200 -18.10 0.92 7.13
N PRO A 201 -17.41 0.76 6.00
CA PRO A 201 -15.95 0.85 5.95
C PRO A 201 -15.44 2.26 5.66
N CYS A 202 -16.32 3.25 5.51
CA CYS A 202 -15.98 4.55 4.92
C CYS A 202 -16.14 5.68 5.94
N VAL A 203 -15.04 6.41 6.17
CA VAL A 203 -15.05 7.61 7.02
C VAL A 203 -15.79 8.77 6.33
N ALA A 204 -15.71 8.89 5.01
CA ALA A 204 -16.36 9.97 4.26
C ALA A 204 -17.89 9.94 4.35
N LYS A 205 -18.50 8.79 4.72
CA LYS A 205 -19.93 8.69 4.99
C LYS A 205 -20.37 9.53 6.19
N LYS A 206 -19.48 9.74 7.19
CA LYS A 206 -19.75 10.65 8.32
C LYS A 206 -20.00 12.08 7.83
N ARG A 207 -19.19 12.55 6.86
CA ARG A 207 -19.40 13.87 6.22
C ARG A 207 -20.68 13.89 5.41
N GLU A 208 -20.94 12.84 4.63
CA GLU A 208 -22.12 12.77 3.78
C GLU A 208 -23.43 12.87 4.57
N ALA A 209 -23.51 12.23 5.74
CA ALA A 209 -24.68 12.28 6.62
C ALA A 209 -24.95 13.69 7.19
N TRP A 210 -23.97 14.59 7.18
CA TRP A 210 -24.13 15.98 7.62
C TRP A 210 -24.38 16.94 6.47
N ASP A 211 -24.40 16.48 5.22
CA ASP A 211 -24.72 17.36 4.11
C ASP A 211 -26.17 17.85 4.26
N PRO A 212 -26.41 19.18 4.26
CA PRO A 212 -27.75 19.74 4.48
C PRO A 212 -28.84 19.18 3.57
N GLN A 213 -28.50 18.68 2.38
CA GLN A 213 -29.47 18.11 1.43
C GLN A 213 -30.01 16.73 1.84
N VAL A 214 -29.34 16.04 2.76
CA VAL A 214 -29.72 14.70 3.24
C VAL A 214 -29.69 14.63 4.77
N ALA A 215 -29.59 15.78 5.43
CA ALA A 215 -29.56 15.87 6.89
C ALA A 215 -30.89 15.35 7.46
N GLY A 216 -30.79 14.50 8.48
CA GLY A 216 -31.95 13.85 9.12
C GLY A 216 -32.28 12.46 8.56
N GLU A 217 -31.74 12.07 7.40
CA GLU A 217 -31.95 10.73 6.85
C GLU A 217 -31.14 9.66 7.63
N VAL A 218 -29.90 9.98 8.00
CA VAL A 218 -29.02 9.11 8.78
C VAL A 218 -28.52 9.88 9.99
N ASP A 219 -28.78 9.37 11.17
CA ASP A 219 -28.56 10.05 12.44
C ASP A 219 -27.13 9.93 12.95
N GLU A 220 -26.49 8.79 12.68
CA GLU A 220 -25.09 8.57 12.99
C GLU A 220 -24.46 7.54 12.05
N VAL A 221 -23.14 7.62 11.91
CA VAL A 221 -22.35 6.76 11.03
C VAL A 221 -21.23 6.13 11.85
N LEU A 222 -21.27 4.82 11.99
CA LEU A 222 -20.20 4.01 12.57
C LEU A 222 -19.33 3.40 11.48
N THR A 223 -18.03 3.47 11.68
CA THR A 223 -17.11 2.60 10.95
C THR A 223 -17.18 1.18 11.50
N PHE A 224 -16.83 0.16 10.71
CA PHE A 224 -16.80 -1.21 11.20
C PHE A 224 -15.84 -1.44 12.38
N ARG A 225 -14.71 -0.70 12.44
CA ARG A 225 -13.85 -0.64 13.63
C ARG A 225 -14.60 -0.16 14.87
N GLU A 226 -15.42 0.88 14.73
CA GLU A 226 -16.25 1.37 15.83
C GLU A 226 -17.32 0.34 16.21
N VAL A 227 -17.92 -0.36 15.25
CA VAL A 227 -18.88 -1.44 15.56
C VAL A 227 -18.23 -2.55 16.39
N ARG A 228 -16.99 -2.97 16.08
CA ARG A 228 -16.24 -3.89 16.94
C ARG A 228 -16.02 -3.34 18.34
N SER A 229 -15.57 -2.09 18.45
CA SER A 229 -15.40 -1.43 19.75
C SER A 229 -16.71 -1.31 20.53
N LEU A 230 -17.86 -1.18 19.85
CA LEU A 230 -19.18 -1.13 20.48
C LEU A 230 -19.54 -2.50 21.09
N PHE A 231 -19.31 -3.60 20.36
CA PHE A 231 -19.49 -4.95 20.89
C PHE A 231 -18.58 -5.22 22.10
N GLU A 232 -17.31 -4.84 22.01
CA GLU A 232 -16.34 -4.98 23.11
C GLU A 232 -16.78 -4.21 24.36
N ARG A 233 -17.20 -2.94 24.20
CA ARG A 233 -17.66 -2.09 25.31
C ARG A 233 -18.92 -2.64 25.99
N GLN A 234 -19.82 -3.25 25.24
CA GLN A 234 -21.05 -3.84 25.77
C GLN A 234 -20.88 -5.31 26.20
N GLY A 235 -19.66 -5.84 26.15
CA GLY A 235 -19.37 -7.22 26.56
C GLY A 235 -20.06 -8.27 25.69
N ILE A 236 -20.36 -7.97 24.43
CA ILE A 236 -21.04 -8.88 23.52
C ILE A 236 -20.03 -9.83 22.88
N VAL A 237 -20.18 -11.11 23.20
CA VAL A 237 -19.35 -12.20 22.69
C VAL A 237 -19.97 -12.72 21.39
N LEU A 238 -19.37 -12.38 20.25
CA LEU A 238 -20.00 -12.47 18.92
C LEU A 238 -20.37 -13.89 18.47
N ASP A 239 -19.56 -14.89 18.80
CA ASP A 239 -19.78 -16.30 18.43
C ASP A 239 -20.98 -16.94 19.17
N GLN A 240 -21.36 -16.39 20.32
CA GLN A 240 -22.44 -16.91 21.18
C GLN A 240 -23.81 -16.28 20.91
N GLN A 241 -23.93 -15.39 19.92
CA GLN A 241 -25.20 -14.70 19.67
C GLN A 241 -26.22 -15.61 18.98
N GLN A 242 -27.51 -15.31 19.13
CA GLN A 242 -28.56 -16.03 18.43
C GLN A 242 -28.62 -15.60 16.96
N ASP A 243 -28.71 -16.54 16.03
CA ASP A 243 -28.86 -16.22 14.61
C ASP A 243 -30.18 -15.47 14.34
N SER A 244 -30.11 -14.43 13.53
CA SER A 244 -31.27 -13.65 13.10
C SER A 244 -31.09 -13.17 11.66
N ASP A 245 -32.17 -13.08 10.90
CA ASP A 245 -32.11 -12.57 9.54
C ASP A 245 -32.17 -11.04 9.53
N PHE A 246 -31.59 -10.44 8.48
CA PHE A 246 -31.82 -9.04 8.16
C PHE A 246 -33.33 -8.75 8.06
N ASP A 247 -33.75 -7.54 8.34
CA ASP A 247 -35.10 -7.08 8.12
C ASP A 247 -35.28 -6.62 6.67
N PRO A 248 -36.52 -6.59 6.13
CA PRO A 248 -36.84 -5.87 4.91
C PRO A 248 -36.39 -4.39 4.95
N PRO A 249 -36.27 -3.71 3.81
CA PRO A 249 -36.32 -4.26 2.46
C PRO A 249 -35.12 -5.18 2.14
N ARG A 250 -35.38 -6.23 1.36
CA ARG A 250 -34.35 -7.23 1.00
C ARG A 250 -33.50 -6.74 -0.17
N ALA A 251 -32.21 -7.03 -0.11
CA ALA A 251 -31.28 -6.71 -1.18
C ALA A 251 -31.20 -7.80 -2.25
N GLY A 252 -30.81 -7.40 -3.46
CA GLY A 252 -30.46 -8.24 -4.60
C GLY A 252 -28.96 -8.18 -4.92
N LEU A 253 -28.61 -7.85 -6.17
CA LEU A 253 -27.22 -7.77 -6.66
C LEU A 253 -26.44 -6.56 -6.15
N GLY A 254 -27.08 -5.60 -5.49
CA GLY A 254 -26.46 -4.48 -4.79
C GLY A 254 -25.39 -4.89 -3.78
N ARG A 255 -25.42 -6.16 -3.31
CA ARG A 255 -24.36 -6.75 -2.47
C ARG A 255 -22.99 -6.79 -3.15
N LEU A 256 -22.91 -6.66 -4.47
CA LEU A 256 -21.66 -6.61 -5.23
C LEU A 256 -20.94 -5.25 -5.15
N TYR A 257 -21.62 -4.17 -4.77
CA TYR A 257 -21.06 -2.80 -4.72
C TYR A 257 -19.70 -2.64 -4.02
N PRO A 258 -19.35 -3.40 -2.97
CA PRO A 258 -18.03 -3.30 -2.37
C PRO A 258 -16.88 -3.65 -3.31
N LEU A 259 -17.14 -4.50 -4.31
CA LEU A 259 -16.18 -4.99 -5.27
C LEU A 259 -15.97 -3.96 -6.39
N VAL A 260 -14.75 -3.92 -6.93
CA VAL A 260 -14.42 -3.05 -8.08
C VAL A 260 -15.20 -3.51 -9.31
N GLY A 261 -16.08 -2.67 -9.85
CA GLY A 261 -16.99 -3.04 -10.94
C GLY A 261 -18.31 -3.64 -10.45
N GLY A 262 -18.54 -3.65 -9.13
CA GLY A 262 -19.73 -4.22 -8.52
C GLY A 262 -21.00 -3.46 -8.89
N LEU A 263 -20.89 -2.14 -9.02
CA LEU A 263 -21.98 -1.28 -9.49
C LEU A 263 -22.41 -1.69 -10.91
N LEU A 264 -21.47 -1.87 -11.84
CA LEU A 264 -21.80 -2.26 -13.22
C LEU A 264 -22.55 -3.58 -13.27
N LYS A 265 -22.10 -4.56 -12.47
CA LYS A 265 -22.76 -5.87 -12.43
C LYS A 265 -24.15 -5.80 -11.80
N ALA A 266 -24.33 -4.97 -10.77
CA ALA A 266 -25.64 -4.73 -10.15
C ALA A 266 -26.60 -4.01 -11.11
N MET A 267 -26.08 -3.17 -12.00
CA MET A 267 -26.82 -2.59 -13.12
C MET A 267 -27.02 -3.55 -14.30
N GLY A 268 -26.66 -4.83 -14.18
CA GLY A 268 -26.84 -5.80 -15.27
C GLY A 268 -25.97 -5.55 -16.52
N HIS A 269 -25.00 -4.64 -16.47
CA HIS A 269 -24.06 -4.45 -17.59
C HIS A 269 -23.01 -5.55 -17.59
N GLU A 270 -22.79 -6.16 -18.75
CA GLU A 270 -21.65 -7.04 -18.99
C GLU A 270 -20.46 -6.22 -19.48
N ARG A 271 -19.26 -6.55 -18.99
CA ARG A 271 -18.04 -5.88 -19.45
C ARG A 271 -17.75 -6.29 -20.90
N ASN A 272 -18.15 -5.45 -21.85
CA ASN A 272 -17.74 -5.60 -23.23
C ASN A 272 -16.37 -4.92 -23.43
N LEU A 273 -15.32 -5.71 -23.69
CA LEU A 273 -13.98 -5.20 -23.94
C LEU A 273 -13.87 -4.39 -25.24
N LEU A 274 -14.81 -4.58 -26.17
CA LEU A 274 -14.81 -3.97 -27.50
C LEU A 274 -15.69 -2.71 -27.59
N GLN A 275 -16.52 -2.45 -26.57
CA GLN A 275 -17.34 -1.26 -26.42
C GLN A 275 -17.36 -0.88 -24.94
N PRO A 276 -16.41 -0.04 -24.46
CA PRO A 276 -16.40 0.39 -23.08
C PRO A 276 -17.53 1.40 -22.82
N GLU A 277 -18.76 0.89 -22.73
CA GLU A 277 -19.92 1.61 -22.20
C GLU A 277 -19.69 2.02 -20.73
N ALA A 278 -18.69 1.41 -20.06
CA ALA A 278 -18.30 1.75 -18.71
C ALA A 278 -16.79 1.62 -18.42
N ILE A 279 -16.27 2.55 -17.62
CA ILE A 279 -14.91 2.61 -17.10
C ILE A 279 -14.97 2.46 -15.58
N VAL A 280 -14.20 1.53 -15.03
CA VAL A 280 -14.09 1.34 -13.57
C VAL A 280 -12.70 1.78 -13.13
N ILE A 281 -12.65 2.72 -12.19
CA ILE A 281 -11.41 3.34 -11.71
C ILE A 281 -11.29 3.08 -10.20
N SER A 282 -10.13 2.63 -9.72
CA SER A 282 -10.01 2.17 -8.34
C SER A 282 -8.73 2.58 -7.63
N GLY A 283 -8.93 3.31 -6.53
CA GLY A 283 -7.87 3.85 -5.70
C GLY A 283 -7.56 5.31 -6.07
N HIS A 284 -7.11 6.05 -5.06
CA HIS A 284 -6.91 7.49 -5.15
C HIS A 284 -5.98 7.93 -6.30
N GLN A 285 -4.85 7.24 -6.55
CA GLN A 285 -3.92 7.63 -7.62
C GLN A 285 -4.59 7.61 -9.00
N GLU A 286 -5.15 6.46 -9.38
CA GLU A 286 -5.83 6.26 -10.67
C GLU A 286 -7.05 7.18 -10.80
N THR A 287 -7.83 7.32 -9.71
CA THR A 287 -9.01 8.20 -9.69
C THR A 287 -8.64 9.65 -9.96
N LEU A 288 -7.59 10.17 -9.31
CA LEU A 288 -7.13 11.54 -9.48
C LEU A 288 -6.57 11.79 -10.88
N GLU A 289 -5.80 10.83 -11.41
CA GLU A 289 -5.25 10.93 -12.76
C GLU A 289 -6.34 11.03 -13.82
N VAL A 290 -7.33 10.12 -13.76
CA VAL A 290 -8.40 10.10 -14.75
C VAL A 290 -9.31 11.31 -14.61
N LEU A 291 -9.73 11.67 -13.38
CA LEU A 291 -10.55 12.87 -13.16
C LEU A 291 -9.83 14.16 -13.56
N GLY A 292 -8.49 14.21 -13.48
CA GLY A 292 -7.71 15.38 -13.93
C GLY A 292 -7.61 15.51 -15.45
N LYS A 293 -7.78 14.41 -16.19
CA LYS A 293 -7.69 14.38 -17.67
C LYS A 293 -9.04 14.41 -18.37
N LEU A 294 -10.12 14.03 -17.67
CA LEU A 294 -11.46 14.02 -18.24
C LEU A 294 -11.87 15.42 -18.71
N SER A 295 -11.98 15.59 -20.02
CA SER A 295 -12.52 16.80 -20.63
C SER A 295 -14.03 16.66 -20.88
N GLY A 296 -14.75 17.78 -20.86
CA GLY A 296 -16.21 17.80 -20.97
C GLY A 296 -16.78 17.39 -22.34
N ASP A 297 -15.92 17.32 -23.36
CA ASP A 297 -16.27 17.28 -24.80
C ASP A 297 -16.06 15.91 -25.48
N GLU A 298 -15.65 14.87 -24.75
CA GLU A 298 -15.45 13.56 -25.37
C GLU A 298 -16.79 12.92 -25.76
N SER A 299 -16.94 12.59 -27.05
CA SER A 299 -18.11 11.99 -27.68
C SER A 299 -18.30 10.50 -27.35
N PHE A 300 -17.86 10.06 -26.18
CA PHE A 300 -18.09 8.72 -25.66
C PHE A 300 -19.00 8.81 -24.43
N ALA A 301 -20.25 8.35 -24.57
CA ALA A 301 -21.15 8.20 -23.42
C ALA A 301 -20.72 6.97 -22.61
N SER A 302 -19.66 7.12 -21.81
CA SER A 302 -19.16 6.08 -20.90
C SER A 302 -19.61 6.37 -19.46
N LEU A 303 -20.15 5.37 -18.79
CA LEU A 303 -20.35 5.36 -17.34
C LEU A 303 -19.00 5.24 -16.64
N ILE A 304 -18.74 6.07 -15.66
CA ILE A 304 -17.51 6.03 -14.89
C ILE A 304 -17.87 5.63 -13.46
N GLU A 305 -17.32 4.51 -12.99
CA GLU A 305 -17.38 4.08 -11.58
C GLU A 305 -16.05 4.44 -10.89
N PRO A 306 -15.95 5.64 -10.27
CA PRO A 306 -14.75 6.01 -9.54
C PRO A 306 -14.84 5.58 -8.06
N LEU A 307 -13.77 4.94 -7.59
CA LEU A 307 -13.63 4.56 -6.19
C LEU A 307 -12.33 5.14 -5.62
N MET A 308 -12.43 5.97 -4.57
CA MET A 308 -11.24 6.50 -3.88
C MET A 308 -10.38 5.39 -3.22
N CYS A 309 -11.02 4.28 -2.85
CA CYS A 309 -10.37 3.08 -2.31
C CYS A 309 -10.28 1.98 -3.39
N ARG A 310 -9.41 0.98 -3.18
CA ARG A 310 -9.34 -0.20 -4.07
C ARG A 310 -10.48 -1.20 -3.79
N GLY A 311 -11.72 -0.72 -3.89
CA GLY A 311 -12.95 -1.38 -3.41
C GLY A 311 -13.27 -1.04 -1.96
N CYS A 312 -14.56 -0.91 -1.63
CA CYS A 312 -15.03 -0.52 -0.28
C CYS A 312 -14.68 -1.57 0.78
N TYR A 313 -14.48 -2.85 0.39
CA TYR A 313 -13.98 -3.90 1.29
C TYR A 313 -12.58 -3.60 1.88
N SER A 314 -11.88 -2.60 1.35
CA SER A 314 -10.58 -2.12 1.84
C SER A 314 -10.62 -0.69 2.38
N GLY A 315 -11.82 -0.19 2.73
CA GLY A 315 -12.00 1.19 3.21
C GLY A 315 -11.30 1.49 4.55
N PRO A 316 -11.10 2.78 4.87
CA PRO A 316 -10.34 3.25 6.04
C PRO A 316 -10.97 2.90 7.41
N GLY A 317 -12.26 2.54 7.43
CA GLY A 317 -13.01 2.14 8.61
C GLY A 317 -12.96 0.65 8.93
N MET A 318 -12.16 -0.13 8.20
CA MET A 318 -11.94 -1.57 8.41
C MET A 318 -10.79 -1.82 9.40
N SER A 319 -10.86 -2.90 10.18
CA SER A 319 -9.78 -3.27 11.12
C SER A 319 -8.49 -3.65 10.39
N PRO A 320 -7.30 -3.42 10.96
CA PRO A 320 -6.04 -3.91 10.38
C PRO A 320 -5.95 -5.44 10.48
N GLY A 321 -5.05 -6.07 9.72
CA GLY A 321 -4.63 -7.47 9.95
C GLY A 321 -4.95 -8.49 8.85
N ARG A 322 -5.87 -8.20 7.93
CA ARG A 322 -6.15 -9.07 6.76
C ARG A 322 -5.67 -8.49 5.43
N GLN A 323 -5.29 -9.37 4.51
CA GLN A 323 -4.91 -8.98 3.17
C GLN A 323 -6.16 -8.60 2.35
N ARG A 324 -6.00 -7.68 1.39
CA ARG A 324 -7.11 -7.23 0.52
C ARG A 324 -7.77 -8.38 -0.25
N PHE A 325 -6.98 -9.37 -0.65
CA PHE A 325 -7.47 -10.54 -1.39
C PHE A 325 -8.47 -11.35 -0.56
N GLU A 326 -8.17 -11.62 0.71
CA GLU A 326 -9.04 -12.39 1.60
C GLU A 326 -10.36 -11.68 1.87
N ARG A 327 -10.31 -10.34 2.04
CA ARG A 327 -11.50 -9.50 2.18
C ARG A 327 -12.40 -9.57 0.95
N LYS A 328 -11.79 -9.48 -0.24
CA LYS A 328 -12.50 -9.63 -1.51
C LYS A 328 -13.18 -11.00 -1.60
N GLN A 329 -12.47 -12.07 -1.25
CA GLN A 329 -13.02 -13.42 -1.25
C GLN A 329 -14.20 -13.60 -0.30
N ALA A 330 -14.13 -13.02 0.90
CA ALA A 330 -15.22 -13.10 1.88
C ALA A 330 -16.52 -12.45 1.35
N VAL A 331 -16.43 -11.27 0.72
CA VAL A 331 -17.58 -10.63 0.07
C VAL A 331 -18.13 -11.50 -1.06
N VAL A 332 -17.25 -12.04 -1.94
CA VAL A 332 -17.67 -12.91 -3.04
C VAL A 332 -18.36 -14.19 -2.53
N ALA A 333 -17.83 -14.79 -1.46
CA ALA A 333 -18.41 -15.99 -0.85
C ALA A 333 -19.81 -15.72 -0.31
N TYR A 334 -19.98 -14.62 0.43
CA TYR A 334 -21.27 -14.19 0.94
C TYR A 334 -22.30 -13.97 -0.18
N VAL A 335 -21.93 -13.23 -1.23
CA VAL A 335 -22.84 -12.96 -2.36
C VAL A 335 -23.23 -14.26 -3.08
N ARG A 336 -22.27 -15.16 -3.33
CA ARG A 336 -22.56 -16.45 -3.95
C ARG A 336 -23.53 -17.29 -3.13
N GLU A 337 -23.38 -17.27 -1.80
CA GLU A 337 -24.29 -18.01 -0.91
C GLU A 337 -25.71 -17.42 -0.95
N GLN A 338 -25.86 -16.10 -0.94
CA GLN A 338 -27.17 -15.46 -1.09
C GLN A 338 -27.81 -15.74 -2.46
N MET A 339 -27.02 -15.73 -3.54
CA MET A 339 -27.50 -16.08 -4.88
C MET A 339 -28.00 -17.52 -5.01
N LYS A 340 -27.48 -18.45 -4.20
CA LYS A 340 -27.99 -19.84 -4.17
C LYS A 340 -29.33 -19.97 -3.43
N ARG A 341 -29.58 -19.08 -2.48
CA ARG A 341 -30.79 -19.10 -1.63
C ARG A 341 -31.96 -18.33 -2.24
N GLY A 342 -31.69 -17.32 -3.07
CA GLY A 342 -32.70 -16.49 -3.74
C GLY A 342 -33.13 -17.01 -5.12
N SER A 343 -34.28 -16.54 -5.59
CA SER A 343 -34.75 -16.75 -6.97
C SER A 343 -34.11 -15.75 -7.95
N GLU A 344 -34.14 -16.01 -9.27
CA GLU A 344 -33.62 -15.07 -10.28
C GLU A 344 -34.33 -13.69 -10.24
N GLN A 345 -35.61 -13.66 -9.84
CA GLN A 345 -36.38 -12.42 -9.66
C GLN A 345 -35.91 -11.59 -8.46
N ASP A 346 -35.37 -12.23 -7.41
CA ASP A 346 -34.82 -11.55 -6.22
C ASP A 346 -33.45 -10.89 -6.50
N LEU A 347 -32.85 -11.15 -7.67
CA LEU A 347 -31.51 -10.70 -8.04
C LEU A 347 -31.53 -9.45 -8.94
N ALA A 348 -32.62 -9.14 -9.61
CA ALA A 348 -32.71 -7.92 -10.43
C ALA A 348 -32.72 -6.67 -9.53
N PRO A 349 -32.07 -5.56 -9.92
CA PRO A 349 -32.22 -4.30 -9.20
C PRO A 349 -33.69 -3.87 -9.25
N SER A 350 -34.39 -3.99 -8.13
CA SER A 350 -35.76 -3.51 -8.00
C SER A 350 -35.74 -2.04 -7.60
N GLY A 351 -36.35 -1.20 -8.43
CA GLY A 351 -36.58 0.21 -8.11
C GLY A 351 -37.87 0.36 -7.29
N ASP A 352 -37.92 1.42 -6.49
CA ASP A 352 -39.16 1.95 -5.90
C ASP A 352 -39.28 3.41 -6.30
N GLU A 353 -40.28 3.74 -7.12
CA GLU A 353 -40.48 5.11 -7.61
C GLU A 353 -41.08 6.04 -6.57
N SER A 354 -41.63 5.50 -5.48
CA SER A 354 -42.14 6.30 -4.36
C SER A 354 -41.00 6.94 -3.54
N ILE A 355 -39.81 6.33 -3.57
CA ILE A 355 -38.64 6.82 -2.84
C ILE A 355 -37.88 7.82 -3.70
N SER A 356 -37.82 9.07 -3.25
CA SER A 356 -36.99 10.08 -3.90
C SER A 356 -35.51 9.73 -3.74
N LEU A 357 -34.79 9.58 -4.85
CA LEU A 357 -33.35 9.30 -4.85
C LEU A 357 -32.51 10.48 -5.36
N SER A 358 -33.13 11.63 -5.63
CA SER A 358 -32.43 12.77 -6.21
C SER A 358 -31.50 13.47 -5.21
N ARG A 359 -30.41 14.03 -5.74
CA ARG A 359 -29.45 14.88 -5.01
C ARG A 359 -28.84 15.91 -5.94
N VAL A 360 -28.58 17.12 -5.44
CA VAL A 360 -27.86 18.15 -6.20
C VAL A 360 -26.40 18.20 -5.74
N PHE A 361 -25.48 18.30 -6.69
CA PHE A 361 -24.08 18.56 -6.40
C PHE A 361 -23.74 19.99 -6.81
N VAL A 362 -23.17 20.76 -5.88
CA VAL A 362 -22.79 22.16 -6.11
C VAL A 362 -21.26 22.28 -6.06
N PRO A 363 -20.62 22.97 -7.03
CA PRO A 363 -19.19 23.27 -6.97
C PRO A 363 -18.81 23.96 -5.66
N ASP A 364 -17.67 23.56 -5.09
CA ASP A 364 -17.10 24.13 -3.86
C ASP A 364 -15.60 24.32 -4.08
N GLU A 365 -15.20 25.19 -5.01
CA GLU A 365 -13.81 25.26 -5.47
C GLU A 365 -12.81 25.59 -4.36
N ARG A 366 -11.89 24.66 -4.09
CA ARG A 366 -10.81 24.78 -3.09
C ARG A 366 -9.40 24.61 -3.69
N ARG A 367 -9.25 24.75 -5.00
CA ARG A 367 -7.91 24.75 -5.63
C ARG A 367 -7.11 25.96 -5.15
N LEU A 368 -5.80 25.79 -5.03
CA LEU A 368 -4.91 26.91 -4.68
C LEU A 368 -4.65 27.74 -5.92
N ALA A 369 -4.77 29.06 -5.80
CA ALA A 369 -4.34 29.98 -6.85
C ALA A 369 -2.81 29.92 -7.01
N GLU A 370 -2.34 29.98 -8.25
CA GLU A 370 -0.91 30.00 -8.53
C GLU A 370 -0.33 31.37 -8.14
N PRO A 371 0.69 31.43 -7.27
CA PRO A 371 1.33 32.69 -6.90
C PRO A 371 2.11 33.29 -8.07
N PRO A 372 2.42 34.60 -8.06
CA PRO A 372 3.29 35.21 -9.06
C PRO A 372 4.65 34.49 -9.14
N GLU A 373 5.19 34.31 -10.35
CA GLU A 373 6.47 33.59 -10.57
C GLU A 373 7.61 34.17 -9.71
N ALA A 374 7.65 35.49 -9.51
CA ALA A 374 8.64 36.15 -8.66
C ALA A 374 8.61 35.64 -7.20
N GLU A 375 7.42 35.41 -6.67
CA GLU A 375 7.24 34.92 -5.29
C GLU A 375 7.52 33.42 -5.19
N LEU A 376 7.12 32.64 -6.19
CA LEU A 376 7.51 31.23 -6.29
C LEU A 376 9.03 31.07 -6.32
N ARG A 377 9.73 31.89 -7.10
CA ARG A 377 11.20 31.91 -7.16
C ARG A 377 11.82 32.28 -5.82
N ARG A 378 11.24 33.25 -5.10
CA ARG A 378 11.67 33.64 -3.75
C ARG A 378 11.60 32.45 -2.78
N ILE A 379 10.48 31.73 -2.77
CA ILE A 379 10.27 30.55 -1.91
C ILE A 379 11.21 29.40 -2.31
N LEU A 380 11.36 29.13 -3.61
CA LEU A 380 12.28 28.09 -4.09
C LEU A 380 13.72 28.37 -3.67
N ALA A 381 14.17 29.62 -3.77
CA ALA A 381 15.50 30.06 -3.36
C ALA A 381 15.79 29.84 -1.87
N GLN A 382 14.77 29.90 -0.99
CA GLN A 382 14.93 29.59 0.45
C GLN A 382 15.33 28.13 0.70
N THR A 383 15.15 27.24 -0.28
CA THR A 383 15.56 25.83 -0.22
C THR A 383 16.66 25.50 -1.23
N ASN A 384 17.53 26.46 -1.52
CA ASN A 384 18.67 26.39 -2.45
C ASN A 384 18.30 26.05 -3.90
N LYS A 385 17.09 26.40 -4.37
CA LYS A 385 16.66 26.17 -5.77
C LYS A 385 16.65 27.48 -6.53
N PHE A 386 17.74 27.77 -7.23
CA PHE A 386 17.92 29.02 -7.98
C PHE A 386 17.57 28.85 -9.46
N SER A 387 17.68 27.62 -9.97
CA SER A 387 17.48 27.25 -11.36
C SER A 387 16.53 26.05 -11.49
N PRO A 388 15.90 25.83 -12.66
CA PRO A 388 15.07 24.64 -12.90
C PRO A 388 15.79 23.30 -12.69
N SER A 389 17.11 23.24 -12.87
CA SER A 389 17.90 22.03 -12.59
C SER A 389 17.98 21.67 -11.11
N ASP A 390 17.79 22.64 -10.21
CA ASP A 390 17.78 22.41 -8.75
C ASP A 390 16.42 21.84 -8.27
N GLU A 391 15.39 21.90 -9.12
CA GLU A 391 14.05 21.40 -8.85
C GLU A 391 13.98 19.87 -9.03
N LEU A 392 14.55 19.12 -8.08
CA LEU A 392 14.65 17.66 -8.13
C LEU A 392 13.31 16.91 -8.27
N ASN A 393 12.19 17.53 -7.87
CA ASN A 393 10.85 16.93 -7.92
C ASN A 393 10.77 15.52 -7.29
N CYS A 394 11.54 15.27 -6.23
CA CYS A 394 11.72 13.92 -5.66
C CYS A 394 10.53 13.40 -4.83
N GLY A 395 9.54 14.24 -4.52
CA GLY A 395 8.35 13.81 -3.76
C GLY A 395 8.52 13.62 -2.25
N ALA A 396 9.73 13.74 -1.69
CA ALA A 396 10.02 13.43 -0.27
C ALA A 396 9.19 14.27 0.72
N CYS A 397 9.02 15.56 0.41
CA CYS A 397 8.21 16.51 1.19
C CYS A 397 6.69 16.27 1.08
N GLY A 398 6.26 15.40 0.15
CA GLY A 398 4.86 15.05 -0.07
C GLY A 398 4.14 15.81 -1.17
N TYR A 399 4.83 16.66 -1.90
CA TYR A 399 4.35 17.32 -3.12
C TYR A 399 5.06 16.72 -4.33
N ALA A 400 4.37 16.58 -5.46
CA ALA A 400 4.92 15.93 -6.65
C ALA A 400 6.03 16.76 -7.29
N THR A 401 5.93 18.09 -7.23
CA THR A 401 6.95 19.01 -7.74
C THR A 401 7.40 20.02 -6.69
N CYS A 402 8.62 20.54 -6.86
CA CYS A 402 9.15 21.63 -6.03
C CYS A 402 8.27 22.88 -6.12
N ARG A 403 7.71 23.16 -7.30
CA ARG A 403 6.75 24.25 -7.51
C ARG A 403 5.44 24.02 -6.77
N GLU A 404 4.86 22.82 -6.80
CA GLU A 404 3.65 22.50 -6.03
C GLU A 404 3.89 22.70 -4.52
N LYS A 405 5.07 22.31 -4.02
CA LYS A 405 5.47 22.61 -2.64
C LYS A 405 5.55 24.12 -2.39
N ALA A 406 6.18 24.89 -3.29
CA ALA A 406 6.30 26.35 -3.13
C ALA A 406 4.95 27.05 -3.12
N VAL A 407 3.99 26.63 -3.97
CA VAL A 407 2.59 27.07 -3.91
C VAL A 407 2.00 26.77 -2.53
N ALA A 408 2.21 25.58 -1.99
CA ALA A 408 1.70 25.21 -0.67
C ALA A 408 2.35 26.02 0.46
N VAL A 409 3.64 26.37 0.37
CA VAL A 409 4.30 27.27 1.33
C VAL A 409 3.70 28.66 1.28
N TYR A 410 3.49 29.22 0.07
CA TYR A 410 2.87 30.53 -0.12
C TYR A 410 1.49 30.63 0.56
N HIS A 411 0.69 29.56 0.47
CA HIS A 411 -0.63 29.47 1.10
C HIS A 411 -0.62 29.00 2.56
N GLY A 412 0.56 28.92 3.19
CA GLY A 412 0.70 28.53 4.60
C GLY A 412 0.25 27.09 4.89
N LEU A 413 0.35 26.18 3.92
CA LEU A 413 0.06 24.75 4.08
C LEU A 413 1.33 23.93 4.33
N ALA A 414 2.48 24.39 3.85
CA ALA A 414 3.77 23.73 4.00
C ALA A 414 4.81 24.67 4.61
N GLU A 415 5.86 24.08 5.19
CA GLU A 415 7.03 24.80 5.72
C GLU A 415 8.25 24.56 4.81
N ASP A 416 9.19 25.51 4.77
CA ASP A 416 10.42 25.38 3.97
C ASP A 416 11.27 24.19 4.40
N ALA A 417 11.36 23.98 5.71
CA ALA A 417 12.07 22.87 6.36
C ALA A 417 11.53 21.47 5.98
N MET A 418 10.41 21.36 5.27
CA MET A 418 9.92 20.07 4.75
C MET A 418 10.77 19.54 3.56
N CYS A 419 11.73 20.30 3.04
CA CYS A 419 12.61 19.84 1.97
C CYS A 419 13.77 18.99 2.52
N LEU A 420 13.64 17.67 2.46
CA LEU A 420 14.65 16.73 2.99
C LEU A 420 16.07 16.96 2.42
N PRO A 421 16.29 17.09 1.10
CA PRO A 421 17.64 17.36 0.57
C PRO A 421 18.27 18.62 1.15
N PHE A 422 17.50 19.69 1.22
CA PHE A 422 17.94 20.96 1.80
C PHE A 422 18.26 20.84 3.30
N MET A 423 17.44 20.10 4.06
CA MET A 423 17.71 19.88 5.49
C MET A 423 18.98 19.06 5.72
N LEU A 424 19.29 18.12 4.83
CA LEU A 424 20.54 17.34 4.88
C LEU A 424 21.75 18.23 4.57
N GLU A 425 21.71 19.00 3.48
CA GLU A 425 22.77 19.95 3.12
C GLU A 425 23.01 20.99 4.22
N ALA A 426 21.93 21.53 4.81
CA ALA A 426 22.02 22.48 5.92
C ALA A 426 22.65 21.84 7.16
N ALA A 427 22.29 20.58 7.46
CA ALA A 427 22.87 19.84 8.57
C ALA A 427 24.36 19.55 8.35
N GLU A 428 24.76 19.15 7.14
CA GLU A 428 26.17 18.97 6.76
C GLU A 428 26.96 20.26 6.99
N ARG A 429 26.49 21.37 6.44
CA ARG A 429 27.17 22.67 6.52
C ARG A 429 27.37 23.16 7.95
N VAL A 430 26.32 23.14 8.78
CA VAL A 430 26.41 23.56 10.21
C VAL A 430 27.52 22.81 10.93
N CYS A 431 27.74 21.59 10.53
CA CYS A 431 28.40 20.62 11.34
C CYS A 431 29.85 20.43 10.81
N GLU A 432 30.10 20.78 9.54
CA GLU A 432 31.39 21.28 9.03
C GLU A 432 31.84 22.58 9.73
N GLU A 433 30.94 23.59 9.84
CA GLU A 433 31.25 24.88 10.49
C GLU A 433 31.63 24.68 11.98
N LEU A 434 30.96 23.76 12.68
CA LEU A 434 31.26 23.41 14.08
C LEU A 434 32.43 22.44 14.25
N LYS A 435 33.10 22.02 13.17
CA LYS A 435 34.21 21.04 13.17
C LYS A 435 33.90 19.75 13.96
N LEU A 436 32.63 19.33 13.96
CA LEU A 436 32.24 18.07 14.58
C LEU A 436 32.77 16.89 13.72
N PRO A 437 33.15 15.75 14.30
CA PRO A 437 33.62 14.60 13.53
C PRO A 437 32.52 14.05 12.59
N TRP A 438 32.59 14.38 11.30
CA TRP A 438 31.61 14.00 10.27
C TRP A 438 31.91 12.73 9.49
N LEU A 439 33.11 12.17 9.65
CA LEU A 439 33.57 11.03 8.86
C LEU A 439 32.70 9.77 9.06
N GLU A 440 32.27 9.51 10.31
CA GLU A 440 31.38 8.40 10.62
C GLU A 440 29.98 8.62 10.03
N LEU A 441 29.48 9.86 10.02
CA LEU A 441 28.14 10.19 9.53
C LEU A 441 28.08 10.25 8.00
N ARG A 442 29.18 10.62 7.31
CA ARG A 442 29.29 10.57 5.84
C ARG A 442 29.43 9.15 5.31
N GLU A 443 30.12 8.27 6.04
CA GLU A 443 30.05 6.82 5.77
C GLU A 443 28.63 6.29 6.02
N VAL A 444 28.01 6.62 7.16
CA VAL A 444 26.64 6.23 7.48
C VAL A 444 25.62 6.85 6.50
N GLN A 445 25.85 8.05 5.98
CA GLN A 445 25.02 8.73 5.00
C GLN A 445 25.24 8.18 3.60
N SER A 446 26.46 7.85 3.20
CA SER A 446 26.71 7.07 1.99
C SER A 446 26.05 5.70 2.08
N HIS A 447 26.12 5.06 3.26
CA HIS A 447 25.41 3.83 3.57
C HIS A 447 23.88 4.00 3.61
N LEU A 448 23.35 5.13 4.10
CA LEU A 448 21.92 5.44 4.17
C LEU A 448 21.37 5.88 2.83
N VAL A 449 22.07 6.67 2.04
CA VAL A 449 21.68 7.06 0.68
C VAL A 449 21.76 5.84 -0.24
N ASN A 450 22.77 4.98 -0.09
CA ASN A 450 22.77 3.70 -0.77
C ASN A 450 21.68 2.77 -0.23
N SER A 451 21.43 2.71 1.08
CA SER A 451 20.35 1.90 1.68
C SER A 451 18.95 2.44 1.32
N GLU A 452 18.77 3.74 1.20
CA GLU A 452 17.52 4.42 0.83
C GLU A 452 17.29 4.33 -0.67
N LYS A 453 18.35 4.42 -1.50
CA LYS A 453 18.32 3.99 -2.89
C LYS A 453 17.92 2.53 -3.00
N LEU A 454 18.45 1.63 -2.16
CA LEU A 454 18.13 0.20 -2.14
C LEU A 454 16.70 -0.08 -1.65
N VAL A 455 16.19 0.67 -0.67
CA VAL A 455 14.81 0.59 -0.18
C VAL A 455 13.84 1.15 -1.21
N SER A 456 14.17 2.26 -1.86
CA SER A 456 13.41 2.83 -2.99
C SER A 456 13.42 1.88 -4.19
N LEU A 457 14.59 1.33 -4.54
CA LEU A 457 14.74 0.30 -5.56
C LEU A 457 13.97 -0.96 -5.16
N GLY A 458 13.89 -1.27 -3.87
CA GLY A 458 13.17 -2.42 -3.37
C GLY A 458 11.65 -2.26 -3.36
N GLN A 459 11.16 -1.06 -3.07
CA GLN A 459 9.74 -0.70 -3.20
C GLN A 459 9.32 -0.64 -4.68
N MET A 460 10.17 -0.07 -5.53
CA MET A 460 9.98 -0.01 -6.99
C MET A 460 10.08 -1.40 -7.61
N ALA A 461 11.05 -2.22 -7.20
CA ALA A 461 11.18 -3.62 -7.58
C ALA A 461 9.97 -4.44 -7.14
N ALA A 462 9.41 -4.18 -5.95
CA ALA A 462 8.21 -4.87 -5.49
C ALA A 462 6.95 -4.47 -6.28
N GLY A 463 6.82 -3.19 -6.65
CA GLY A 463 5.76 -2.70 -7.54
C GLY A 463 5.88 -3.28 -8.94
N ILE A 464 7.06 -3.14 -9.56
CA ILE A 464 7.38 -3.69 -10.89
C ILE A 464 7.24 -5.20 -10.90
N ALA A 465 7.68 -5.88 -9.84
CA ALA A 465 7.53 -7.32 -9.74
C ALA A 465 6.07 -7.75 -9.72
N HIS A 466 5.23 -7.06 -8.95
CA HIS A 466 3.81 -7.34 -8.91
C HIS A 466 3.13 -7.05 -10.25
N GLU A 467 3.53 -5.98 -10.94
CA GLU A 467 2.96 -5.57 -12.23
C GLU A 467 3.49 -6.36 -13.42
N LEU A 468 4.69 -6.93 -13.35
CA LEU A 468 5.24 -7.82 -14.38
C LEU A 468 4.90 -9.29 -14.14
N ASN A 469 4.80 -9.74 -12.89
CA ASN A 469 4.36 -11.10 -12.58
C ASN A 469 2.91 -11.35 -13.04
N ASN A 470 2.08 -10.31 -13.10
CA ASN A 470 0.71 -10.40 -13.61
C ASN A 470 0.64 -10.75 -15.11
N PRO A 471 1.18 -9.94 -16.05
CA PRO A 471 1.20 -10.28 -17.47
C PRO A 471 2.03 -11.53 -17.76
N LEU A 472 3.15 -11.78 -17.05
CA LEU A 472 3.91 -13.03 -17.21
C LEU A 472 3.11 -14.26 -16.77
N GLY A 473 2.34 -14.15 -15.68
CA GLY A 473 1.40 -15.17 -15.24
C GLY A 473 0.28 -15.41 -16.25
N THR A 474 -0.22 -14.34 -16.88
CA THR A 474 -1.20 -14.40 -17.96
C THR A 474 -0.63 -15.07 -19.21
N ILE A 475 0.58 -14.72 -19.63
CA ILE A 475 1.27 -15.35 -20.77
C ILE A 475 1.48 -16.85 -20.52
N LEU A 476 1.96 -17.22 -19.32
CA LEU A 476 2.12 -18.63 -18.91
C LEU A 476 0.78 -19.38 -18.90
N LEU A 477 -0.29 -18.75 -18.41
CA LEU A 477 -1.63 -19.34 -18.40
C LEU A 477 -2.14 -19.59 -19.82
N TYR A 478 -2.05 -18.60 -20.72
CA TYR A 478 -2.50 -18.74 -22.11
C TYR A 478 -1.61 -19.70 -22.90
N ALA A 479 -0.29 -19.70 -22.70
CA ALA A 479 0.62 -20.69 -23.27
C ALA A 479 0.23 -22.11 -22.81
N GLY A 480 -0.09 -22.30 -21.53
CA GLY A 480 -0.57 -23.57 -20.99
C GLY A 480 -1.93 -24.02 -21.54
N ILE A 481 -2.87 -23.08 -21.75
CA ILE A 481 -4.18 -23.34 -22.37
C ILE A 481 -4.01 -23.71 -23.85
N LEU A 482 -3.17 -22.97 -24.58
CA LEU A 482 -2.85 -23.23 -25.98
C LEU A 482 -2.20 -24.60 -26.14
N ARG A 483 -1.24 -24.94 -25.27
CA ARG A 483 -0.61 -26.27 -25.26
C ARG A 483 -1.62 -27.41 -25.04
N LYS A 484 -2.64 -27.20 -24.19
CA LYS A 484 -3.73 -28.18 -23.99
C LYS A 484 -4.71 -28.26 -25.16
N LYS A 485 -5.00 -27.13 -25.81
CA LYS A 485 -5.98 -27.06 -26.93
C LYS A 485 -5.40 -27.47 -28.29
N LEU A 486 -4.09 -27.27 -28.51
CA LEU A 486 -3.44 -27.51 -29.80
C LEU A 486 -2.97 -28.95 -30.02
N GLY A 487 -2.98 -29.81 -28.98
CA GLY A 487 -2.63 -31.23 -29.13
C GLY A 487 -1.21 -31.46 -29.68
N ASN A 488 -1.02 -32.48 -30.54
CA ASN A 488 0.27 -32.90 -31.12
C ASN A 488 0.74 -32.06 -32.32
N ARG A 489 0.50 -30.75 -32.32
CA ARG A 489 1.05 -29.84 -33.33
C ARG A 489 2.51 -29.54 -33.02
N GLU A 490 3.42 -30.40 -33.48
CA GLU A 490 4.87 -30.28 -33.24
C GLU A 490 5.46 -28.98 -33.81
N ASP A 491 4.84 -28.42 -34.85
CA ASP A 491 5.23 -27.17 -35.50
C ASP A 491 5.12 -25.93 -34.59
N LEU A 492 4.23 -25.95 -33.59
CA LEU A 492 4.02 -24.83 -32.65
C LEU A 492 4.53 -25.12 -31.23
N ARG A 493 5.01 -26.35 -31.00
CA ARG A 493 5.47 -26.81 -29.67
C ARG A 493 6.73 -26.08 -29.24
N HIS A 494 7.67 -25.90 -30.16
CA HIS A 494 8.91 -25.18 -29.92
C HIS A 494 8.66 -23.72 -29.50
N ASP A 495 7.77 -23.01 -30.20
CA ASP A 495 7.45 -21.61 -29.91
C ASP A 495 6.70 -21.43 -28.58
N LEU A 496 5.81 -22.37 -28.23
CA LEU A 496 5.09 -22.36 -26.95
C LEU A 496 6.01 -22.67 -25.76
N ASP A 497 6.96 -23.58 -25.94
CA ASP A 497 7.97 -23.89 -24.93
C ASP A 497 8.93 -22.70 -24.74
N LEU A 498 9.37 -22.06 -25.84
CA LEU A 498 10.20 -20.85 -25.80
C LEU A 498 9.49 -19.68 -25.09
N LEU A 499 8.21 -19.44 -25.38
CA LEU A 499 7.39 -18.42 -24.71
C LEU A 499 7.24 -18.69 -23.20
N SER A 500 7.07 -19.96 -22.83
CA SER A 500 6.94 -20.36 -21.43
C SER A 500 8.26 -20.21 -20.68
N ASP A 501 9.37 -20.62 -21.30
CA ASP A 501 10.71 -20.55 -20.71
C ASP A 501 11.16 -19.10 -20.53
N GLU A 502 10.91 -18.23 -21.50
CA GLU A 502 11.28 -16.82 -21.41
C GLU A 502 10.40 -16.07 -20.38
N SER A 503 9.10 -16.42 -20.30
CA SER A 503 8.21 -15.88 -19.28
C SER A 503 8.63 -16.30 -17.86
N GLN A 504 9.03 -17.57 -17.70
CA GLN A 504 9.53 -18.08 -16.43
C GLN A 504 10.91 -17.48 -16.08
N ARG A 505 11.74 -17.19 -17.08
CA ARG A 505 13.02 -16.49 -16.91
C ARG A 505 12.82 -15.06 -16.42
N CYS A 506 11.90 -14.29 -17.00
CA CYS A 506 11.54 -12.97 -16.50
C CYS A 506 11.04 -13.04 -15.05
N LYS A 507 10.19 -14.02 -14.72
CA LYS A 507 9.69 -14.25 -13.37
C LYS A 507 10.81 -14.53 -12.35
N ARG A 508 11.83 -15.30 -12.74
CA ARG A 508 13.03 -15.54 -11.90
C ARG A 508 13.85 -14.28 -11.67
N ILE A 509 14.11 -13.49 -12.71
CA ILE A 509 14.84 -12.21 -12.62
C ILE A 509 14.12 -11.24 -11.67
N ILE A 510 12.80 -11.16 -11.80
CA ILE A 510 11.93 -10.36 -10.93
C ILE A 510 11.97 -10.85 -9.48
N GLY A 511 11.97 -12.18 -9.26
CA GLY A 511 12.11 -12.78 -7.94
C GLY A 511 13.45 -12.44 -7.29
N SER A 512 14.56 -12.57 -8.01
CA SER A 512 15.89 -12.18 -7.51
C SER A 512 15.97 -10.69 -7.13
N LEU A 513 15.27 -9.82 -7.86
CA LEU A 513 15.19 -8.39 -7.57
C LEU A 513 14.34 -8.10 -6.31
N LEU A 514 13.27 -8.87 -6.09
CA LEU A 514 12.43 -8.81 -4.90
C LEU A 514 13.13 -9.33 -3.64
N ASP A 515 13.93 -10.39 -3.76
CA ASP A 515 14.68 -10.95 -2.64
C ASP A 515 15.75 -9.97 -2.17
N PHE A 516 16.41 -9.28 -3.10
CA PHE A 516 17.32 -8.17 -2.83
C PHE A 516 16.66 -7.00 -2.08
N ALA A 517 15.39 -6.72 -2.38
CA ALA A 517 14.61 -5.63 -1.78
C ALA A 517 14.16 -5.87 -0.32
N ARG A 518 14.08 -7.14 0.10
CA ARG A 518 13.37 -7.55 1.33
C ARG A 518 14.30 -7.80 2.52
N GLN A 519 15.62 -7.77 2.34
CA GLN A 519 16.58 -8.09 3.40
C GLN A 519 16.81 -6.89 4.34
N ASN A 520 15.98 -6.77 5.39
CA ASN A 520 16.11 -5.70 6.40
C ASN A 520 16.30 -6.20 7.84
N ARG A 521 16.50 -7.51 8.06
CA ARG A 521 16.85 -8.07 9.38
C ARG A 521 17.82 -9.25 9.23
N VAL A 522 18.99 -9.12 9.82
CA VAL A 522 20.01 -10.18 9.93
C VAL A 522 19.76 -10.97 11.21
N LYS A 523 19.61 -12.29 11.11
CA LYS A 523 19.53 -13.17 12.28
C LYS A 523 20.90 -13.79 12.52
N LEU A 524 21.70 -13.18 13.40
CA LEU A 524 23.05 -13.66 13.71
C LEU A 524 22.99 -14.93 14.56
N GLU A 525 23.64 -15.99 14.10
CA GLU A 525 23.84 -17.25 14.79
C GLU A 525 25.32 -17.65 14.67
N SER A 526 25.88 -18.33 15.69
CA SER A 526 27.25 -18.84 15.60
C SER A 526 27.28 -20.04 14.67
N GLU A 527 28.04 -19.94 13.57
CA GLU A 527 28.11 -20.98 12.54
C GLU A 527 29.55 -21.40 12.25
N LYS A 528 29.73 -22.70 11.96
CA LYS A 528 31.01 -23.26 11.53
C LYS A 528 31.26 -22.94 10.06
N VAL A 529 32.39 -22.30 9.75
CA VAL A 529 32.77 -21.93 8.38
C VAL A 529 32.88 -23.16 7.48
N ALA A 530 33.38 -24.28 8.01
CA ALA A 530 33.46 -25.55 7.29
C ALA A 530 32.09 -26.06 6.78
N ARG A 531 31.01 -25.82 7.54
CA ARG A 531 29.65 -26.19 7.14
C ARG A 531 29.13 -25.28 6.02
N LEU A 532 29.36 -23.97 6.15
CA LEU A 532 28.96 -22.98 5.14
C LEU A 532 29.63 -23.25 3.78
N PHE A 533 30.92 -23.56 3.78
CA PHE A 533 31.65 -23.91 2.56
C PHE A 533 31.14 -25.22 1.93
N ARG A 534 30.86 -26.24 2.74
CA ARG A 534 30.31 -27.50 2.24
C ARG A 534 28.95 -27.31 1.58
N ASP A 535 28.03 -26.63 2.27
CA ASP A 535 26.68 -26.35 1.78
C ASP A 535 26.72 -25.55 0.45
N ALA A 536 27.63 -24.58 0.34
CA ALA A 536 27.79 -23.77 -0.86
C ALA A 536 28.33 -24.60 -2.05
N VAL A 537 29.33 -25.45 -1.81
CA VAL A 537 29.89 -26.34 -2.84
C VAL A 537 28.85 -27.35 -3.34
N GLU A 538 28.12 -27.99 -2.41
CA GLU A 538 27.07 -28.96 -2.76
C GLU A 538 25.93 -28.33 -3.56
N THR A 539 25.58 -27.07 -3.28
CA THR A 539 24.44 -26.41 -3.94
C THR A 539 24.83 -25.78 -5.27
N SER A 540 25.95 -25.09 -5.30
CA SER A 540 26.35 -24.25 -6.45
C SER A 540 27.21 -24.97 -7.47
N LEU A 541 27.86 -26.08 -7.08
CA LEU A 541 28.78 -26.84 -7.92
C LEU A 541 28.37 -28.31 -8.09
N ALA A 542 27.09 -28.64 -7.83
CA ALA A 542 26.51 -29.98 -8.02
C ALA A 542 26.67 -30.47 -9.47
N ASN A 543 26.41 -29.59 -10.44
CA ASN A 543 26.47 -29.87 -11.88
C ASN A 543 27.74 -29.29 -12.53
N ARG A 544 28.84 -29.22 -11.78
CA ARG A 544 30.10 -28.66 -12.30
C ARG A 544 30.69 -29.54 -13.42
N ASP A 545 31.52 -28.91 -14.25
CA ASP A 545 32.32 -29.64 -15.24
C ASP A 545 33.20 -30.69 -14.52
N PRO A 546 33.26 -31.95 -14.98
CA PRO A 546 34.15 -32.98 -14.41
C PRO A 546 35.62 -32.55 -14.33
N ASN A 547 36.04 -31.60 -15.17
CA ASN A 547 37.39 -31.06 -15.21
C ASN A 547 37.69 -30.02 -14.10
N LEU A 548 36.69 -29.64 -13.29
CA LEU A 548 36.80 -28.65 -12.24
C LEU A 548 37.00 -29.32 -10.86
N GLN A 549 38.18 -29.15 -10.29
CA GLN A 549 38.45 -29.60 -8.91
C GLN A 549 38.09 -28.51 -7.90
N VAL A 550 37.48 -28.89 -6.78
CA VAL A 550 37.14 -27.95 -5.70
C VAL A 550 37.92 -28.33 -4.45
N ARG A 551 38.66 -27.38 -3.88
CA ARG A 551 39.42 -27.55 -2.64
C ARG A 551 38.85 -26.64 -1.56
N VAL A 552 38.63 -27.20 -0.38
CA VAL A 552 38.16 -26.47 0.80
C VAL A 552 39.26 -26.52 1.85
N GLU A 553 39.77 -25.36 2.24
CA GLU A 553 40.88 -25.19 3.18
C GLU A 553 40.42 -24.34 4.37
N VAL A 554 39.99 -25.01 5.43
CA VAL A 554 39.48 -24.33 6.63
C VAL A 554 39.74 -25.20 7.86
N SER A 555 40.03 -24.57 8.99
CA SER A 555 40.12 -25.27 10.27
C SER A 555 38.72 -25.67 10.76
N ASP A 556 38.58 -26.88 11.30
CA ASP A 556 37.29 -27.43 11.77
C ASP A 556 36.66 -26.64 12.94
N ASP A 557 37.48 -25.86 13.62
CA ASP A 557 37.09 -25.03 14.77
C ASP A 557 36.79 -23.57 14.42
N LEU A 558 36.93 -23.17 13.15
CA LEU A 558 36.70 -21.79 12.74
C LEU A 558 35.20 -21.46 12.73
N GLN A 559 34.79 -20.54 13.61
CA GLN A 559 33.41 -20.06 13.77
C GLN A 559 33.29 -18.55 13.55
N VAL A 560 32.10 -18.14 13.12
CA VAL A 560 31.72 -16.74 12.90
C VAL A 560 30.23 -16.54 13.20
N GLU A 561 29.87 -15.41 13.83
CA GLU A 561 28.47 -15.01 14.04
C GLU A 561 27.88 -14.36 12.78
N VAL A 562 26.98 -15.07 12.10
CA VAL A 562 26.37 -14.61 10.84
C VAL A 562 24.94 -15.12 10.67
N ASP A 563 24.20 -14.51 9.75
CA ASP A 563 22.99 -15.11 9.22
C ASP A 563 23.37 -16.17 8.19
N ARG A 564 23.12 -17.44 8.54
CA ARG A 564 23.51 -18.61 7.76
C ARG A 564 23.00 -18.55 6.32
N ASP A 565 21.73 -18.20 6.14
CA ASP A 565 21.08 -18.21 4.83
C ASP A 565 21.63 -17.10 3.93
N GLN A 566 21.85 -15.91 4.51
CA GLN A 566 22.43 -14.79 3.79
C GLN A 566 23.90 -15.05 3.43
N LEU A 567 24.72 -15.56 4.35
CA LEU A 567 26.12 -15.84 4.04
C LEU A 567 26.26 -17.01 3.05
N ARG A 568 25.39 -18.01 3.12
CA ARG A 568 25.33 -19.06 2.09
C ARG A 568 25.02 -18.47 0.71
N GLN A 569 24.09 -17.52 0.61
CA GLN A 569 23.79 -16.83 -0.64
C GLN A 569 24.99 -16.08 -1.22
N VAL A 570 25.80 -15.44 -0.35
CA VAL A 570 27.07 -14.81 -0.75
C VAL A 570 28.00 -15.85 -1.37
N LEU A 571 28.25 -16.94 -0.65
CA LEU A 571 29.16 -18.00 -1.08
C LEU A 571 28.69 -18.69 -2.37
N ASP A 572 27.39 -18.94 -2.51
CA ASP A 572 26.79 -19.50 -3.72
C ASP A 572 27.04 -18.60 -4.95
N ASN A 573 26.88 -17.28 -4.79
CA ASN A 573 27.15 -16.33 -5.86
C ASN A 573 28.63 -16.29 -6.23
N LEU A 574 29.53 -16.35 -5.25
CA LEU A 574 30.97 -16.37 -5.49
C LEU A 574 31.41 -17.67 -6.18
N CYS A 575 30.94 -18.83 -5.71
CA CYS A 575 31.25 -20.12 -6.32
C CYS A 575 30.74 -20.24 -7.76
N LYS A 576 29.54 -19.74 -8.06
CA LYS A 576 29.01 -19.71 -9.44
C LYS A 576 29.84 -18.81 -10.34
N ASN A 577 30.19 -17.61 -9.87
CA ASN A 577 31.04 -16.70 -10.64
C ASN A 577 32.43 -17.29 -10.90
N ALA A 578 33.02 -17.95 -9.90
CA ALA A 578 34.29 -18.66 -10.03
C ALA A 578 34.20 -19.79 -11.06
N ALA A 579 33.17 -20.63 -11.02
CA ALA A 579 33.00 -21.73 -11.98
C ALA A 579 32.72 -21.24 -13.41
N GLU A 580 31.94 -20.17 -13.55
CA GLU A 580 31.66 -19.57 -14.86
C GLU A 580 32.90 -18.91 -15.47
N ALA A 581 33.75 -18.28 -14.65
CA ALA A 581 35.00 -17.65 -15.09
C ALA A 581 36.03 -18.67 -15.62
N MET A 582 35.91 -19.94 -15.24
CA MET A 582 36.77 -21.01 -15.74
C MET A 582 36.48 -21.38 -17.19
N GLU A 583 35.29 -21.07 -17.74
CA GLU A 583 34.91 -21.32 -19.13
C GLU A 583 35.26 -22.74 -19.66
N GLY A 584 35.20 -23.77 -18.80
CA GLY A 584 35.55 -25.16 -19.16
C GLY A 584 37.05 -25.50 -19.14
N ARG A 585 37.91 -24.59 -18.67
CA ARG A 585 39.35 -24.85 -18.45
C ARG A 585 39.56 -25.82 -17.30
N GLN A 586 40.59 -26.66 -17.40
CA GLN A 586 41.07 -27.47 -16.28
C GLN A 586 41.67 -26.56 -15.21
N GLY A 587 41.31 -26.78 -13.96
CA GLY A 587 41.83 -25.99 -12.84
C GLY A 587 41.12 -26.29 -11.54
N HIS A 588 41.42 -25.48 -10.52
CA HIS A 588 40.84 -25.65 -9.20
C HIS A 588 40.24 -24.36 -8.64
N ILE A 589 39.07 -24.49 -8.01
CA ILE A 589 38.46 -23.44 -7.17
C ILE A 589 38.83 -23.74 -5.73
N VAL A 590 39.37 -22.74 -5.03
CA VAL A 590 39.77 -22.86 -3.62
C VAL A 590 38.88 -21.99 -2.75
N LEU A 591 38.22 -22.59 -1.76
CA LEU A 591 37.55 -21.88 -0.68
C LEU A 591 38.45 -21.95 0.55
N ARG A 592 38.93 -20.80 1.05
CA ARG A 592 39.83 -20.76 2.22
C ARG A 592 39.26 -19.90 3.33
N GLY A 593 39.30 -20.41 4.57
CA GLY A 593 38.87 -19.71 5.78
C GLY A 593 39.98 -19.68 6.83
N ARG A 594 40.26 -18.51 7.41
CA ARG A 594 41.29 -18.31 8.44
C ARG A 594 40.94 -17.18 9.41
N ASP A 595 41.59 -17.14 10.56
CA ASP A 595 41.64 -15.95 11.41
C ASP A 595 42.16 -14.74 10.62
N GLY A 596 41.53 -13.58 10.84
CA GLY A 596 41.96 -12.33 10.23
C GLY A 596 43.16 -11.70 10.96
N PRO A 597 43.83 -10.71 10.34
CA PRO A 597 44.97 -10.02 10.93
C PRO A 597 44.60 -9.13 12.12
N ARG A 598 43.31 -8.83 12.30
CA ARG A 598 42.75 -8.12 13.45
C ARG A 598 42.16 -9.12 14.43
N GLU A 599 42.46 -8.95 15.71
CA GLU A 599 41.92 -9.79 16.78
C GLU A 599 40.38 -9.75 16.74
N GLY A 600 39.74 -10.92 16.74
CA GLY A 600 38.28 -11.04 16.63
C GLY A 600 37.73 -10.87 15.20
N THR A 601 38.52 -11.07 14.15
CA THR A 601 38.03 -11.12 12.75
C THR A 601 38.30 -12.47 12.08
N VAL A 602 37.48 -12.81 11.07
CA VAL A 602 37.59 -14.02 10.25
C VAL A 602 37.65 -13.61 8.78
N ILE A 603 38.59 -14.18 8.03
CA ILE A 603 38.72 -13.96 6.58
C ILE A 603 38.31 -15.23 5.84
N LEU A 604 37.36 -15.07 4.93
CA LEU A 604 36.93 -16.07 3.94
C LEU A 604 37.39 -15.63 2.56
N SER A 605 37.75 -16.58 1.70
CA SER A 605 38.13 -16.29 0.31
C SER A 605 37.67 -17.38 -0.63
N VAL A 606 37.28 -16.97 -1.85
CA VAL A 606 36.98 -17.86 -2.97
C VAL A 606 37.90 -17.48 -4.12
N SER A 607 38.73 -18.42 -4.57
CA SER A 607 39.71 -18.20 -5.63
C SER A 607 39.45 -19.11 -6.82
N ASP A 608 39.55 -18.56 -8.02
CA ASP A 608 39.54 -19.27 -9.31
C ASP A 608 40.80 -19.00 -10.13
N GLN A 609 40.99 -19.78 -11.19
CA GLN A 609 42.04 -19.64 -12.21
C GLN A 609 41.44 -19.31 -13.59
N GLY A 610 40.36 -18.53 -13.57
CA GLY A 610 39.57 -18.20 -14.73
C GLY A 610 40.19 -17.11 -15.61
N CYS A 611 39.34 -16.43 -16.38
CA CYS A 611 39.76 -15.36 -17.29
C CYS A 611 40.31 -14.10 -16.62
N GLY A 612 40.04 -13.89 -15.32
CA GLY A 612 40.44 -12.68 -14.58
C GLY A 612 39.73 -11.41 -15.06
N MET A 613 40.07 -10.27 -14.47
CA MET A 613 39.39 -8.98 -14.69
C MET A 613 40.37 -7.81 -14.85
N SER A 614 40.03 -6.83 -15.71
CA SER A 614 40.78 -5.56 -15.81
C SER A 614 40.57 -4.69 -14.56
N LYS A 615 41.43 -3.68 -14.36
CA LYS A 615 41.31 -2.74 -13.23
C LYS A 615 39.98 -1.97 -13.28
N GLU A 616 39.56 -1.56 -14.46
CA GLU A 616 38.30 -0.84 -14.67
C GLU A 616 37.09 -1.73 -14.36
N ALA A 617 37.16 -3.02 -14.66
CA ALA A 617 36.12 -3.97 -14.30
C ALA A 617 36.07 -4.18 -12.77
N GLN A 618 37.22 -4.28 -12.11
CA GLN A 618 37.32 -4.44 -10.64
C GLN A 618 36.68 -3.28 -9.86
N ASP A 619 36.77 -2.04 -10.36
CA ASP A 619 36.12 -0.88 -9.74
C ASP A 619 34.58 -0.89 -9.91
N MET A 620 34.08 -1.62 -10.91
CA MET A 620 32.67 -1.64 -11.31
C MET A 620 31.91 -2.91 -10.88
N ILE A 621 32.59 -4.00 -10.49
CA ILE A 621 31.93 -5.31 -10.24
C ILE A 621 30.86 -5.32 -9.15
N PHE A 622 30.94 -4.39 -8.20
CA PHE A 622 29.95 -4.27 -7.12
C PHE A 622 28.81 -3.31 -7.48
N GLN A 623 28.83 -2.71 -8.67
CA GLN A 623 27.73 -1.89 -9.17
C GLN A 623 26.61 -2.77 -9.75
N PRO A 624 25.33 -2.47 -9.46
CA PRO A 624 24.20 -3.21 -10.02
C PRO A 624 24.19 -3.23 -11.55
N PHE A 625 23.83 -4.38 -12.12
CA PHE A 625 23.70 -4.63 -13.56
C PHE A 625 25.01 -4.60 -14.36
N PHE A 626 26.14 -4.32 -13.71
CA PHE A 626 27.44 -4.47 -14.35
C PHE A 626 27.75 -5.96 -14.58
N THR A 627 28.06 -6.33 -15.80
CA THR A 627 28.47 -7.70 -16.17
C THR A 627 29.37 -7.65 -17.39
N THR A 628 30.45 -8.43 -17.36
CA THR A 628 31.34 -8.66 -18.50
C THR A 628 30.86 -9.82 -19.40
N LYS A 629 29.75 -10.48 -19.03
CA LYS A 629 29.16 -11.62 -19.73
C LYS A 629 28.30 -11.16 -20.92
N ARG A 630 28.16 -12.01 -21.95
CA ARG A 630 27.28 -11.78 -23.10
C ARG A 630 25.83 -11.52 -22.66
N ILE A 631 25.11 -10.69 -23.42
CA ILE A 631 23.70 -10.33 -23.19
C ILE A 631 22.89 -11.62 -22.97
N GLY A 632 22.30 -11.74 -21.77
CA GLY A 632 21.45 -12.86 -21.38
C GLY A 632 22.10 -13.98 -20.55
N LYS A 633 23.43 -14.01 -20.37
CA LYS A 633 24.13 -15.00 -19.53
C LYS A 633 24.45 -14.53 -18.10
N GLY A 634 24.10 -13.30 -17.72
CA GLY A 634 24.30 -12.79 -16.36
C GLY A 634 23.36 -11.62 -16.05
N THR A 635 22.84 -11.57 -14.84
CA THR A 635 21.96 -10.48 -14.37
C THR A 635 22.72 -9.26 -13.85
N GLY A 636 24.02 -9.40 -13.57
CA GLY A 636 24.84 -8.34 -12.97
C GLY A 636 24.44 -7.99 -11.53
N LEU A 637 23.67 -8.84 -10.84
CA LEU A 637 23.16 -8.57 -9.49
C LEU A 637 23.86 -9.38 -8.37
N GLY A 638 24.54 -10.47 -8.71
CA GLY A 638 25.08 -11.40 -7.70
C GLY A 638 26.16 -10.81 -6.78
N LEU A 639 27.11 -10.05 -7.33
CA LEU A 639 28.17 -9.39 -6.55
C LEU A 639 27.68 -8.15 -5.78
N PRO A 640 26.79 -7.31 -6.32
CA PRO A 640 26.09 -6.27 -5.54
C PRO A 640 25.30 -6.84 -4.35
N ILE A 641 24.61 -7.99 -4.52
CA ILE A 641 23.94 -8.70 -3.43
C ILE A 641 24.96 -9.14 -2.38
N ALA A 642 26.08 -9.75 -2.80
CA ALA A 642 27.14 -10.15 -1.90
C ALA A 642 27.70 -8.96 -1.10
N TYR A 643 27.91 -7.82 -1.76
CA TYR A 643 28.33 -6.58 -1.12
C TYR A 643 27.36 -6.10 -0.05
N GLY A 644 26.06 -6.05 -0.36
CA GLY A 644 25.03 -5.64 0.59
C GLY A 644 24.98 -6.54 1.83
N ILE A 645 25.00 -7.86 1.64
CA ILE A 645 24.98 -8.84 2.73
C ILE A 645 26.19 -8.69 3.63
N ILE A 646 27.41 -8.63 3.07
CA ILE A 646 28.63 -8.50 3.88
C ILE A 646 28.63 -7.18 4.67
N LYS A 647 28.13 -6.09 4.09
CA LYS A 647 27.99 -4.82 4.81
C LYS A 647 26.98 -4.87 5.95
N MET A 648 25.85 -5.57 5.79
CA MET A 648 24.88 -5.79 6.88
C MET A 648 25.47 -6.60 8.03
N HIS A 649 26.49 -7.42 7.77
CA HIS A 649 27.25 -8.17 8.77
C HIS A 649 28.46 -7.40 9.34
N HIS A 650 28.54 -6.09 9.09
CA HIS A 650 29.68 -5.23 9.47
C HIS A 650 31.03 -5.71 8.92
N GLY A 651 31.00 -6.45 7.80
CA GLY A 651 32.18 -6.97 7.14
C GLY A 651 32.70 -6.10 6.01
N ARG A 652 33.83 -6.52 5.45
CA ARG A 652 34.45 -5.95 4.25
C ARG A 652 34.54 -7.01 3.18
N ILE A 653 34.27 -6.65 1.93
CA ILE A 653 34.48 -7.49 0.75
C ILE A 653 35.34 -6.73 -0.26
N TRP A 654 36.30 -7.41 -0.87
CA TRP A 654 37.14 -6.86 -1.92
C TRP A 654 37.59 -7.97 -2.88
N VAL A 655 38.19 -7.58 -4.00
CA VAL A 655 38.65 -8.50 -5.04
C VAL A 655 40.11 -8.22 -5.38
N GLU A 656 40.83 -9.28 -5.71
CA GLU A 656 42.15 -9.21 -6.36
C GLU A 656 42.07 -10.08 -7.61
N SER A 657 42.36 -9.51 -8.78
CA SER A 657 42.26 -10.22 -10.04
C SER A 657 43.29 -9.72 -11.05
N GLU A 658 43.79 -10.64 -11.88
CA GLU A 658 44.68 -10.34 -12.99
C GLU A 658 44.21 -11.10 -14.24
N ILE A 659 44.15 -10.41 -15.37
CA ILE A 659 43.66 -10.96 -16.64
C ILE A 659 44.52 -12.18 -17.03
N GLY A 660 43.86 -13.32 -17.26
CA GLY A 660 44.50 -14.57 -17.66
C GLY A 660 45.09 -15.39 -16.50
N VAL A 661 45.10 -14.87 -15.27
CA VAL A 661 45.60 -15.57 -14.07
C VAL A 661 44.45 -16.09 -13.21
N GLY A 662 43.43 -15.26 -12.97
CA GLY A 662 42.24 -15.65 -12.20
C GLY A 662 41.73 -14.54 -11.28
N THR A 663 40.81 -14.90 -10.38
CA THR A 663 40.19 -13.97 -9.43
C THR A 663 40.19 -14.57 -8.03
N THR A 664 40.52 -13.76 -7.03
CA THR A 664 40.29 -14.07 -5.62
C THR A 664 39.39 -13.01 -5.01
N VAL A 665 38.24 -13.43 -4.49
CA VAL A 665 37.33 -12.56 -3.73
C VAL A 665 37.53 -12.82 -2.24
N PHE A 666 37.76 -11.76 -1.48
CA PHE A 666 37.98 -11.81 -0.04
C PHE A 666 36.81 -11.20 0.73
N ILE A 667 36.46 -11.83 1.84
CA ILE A 667 35.44 -11.40 2.79
C ILE A 667 36.07 -11.39 4.18
N GLU A 668 36.06 -10.25 4.87
CA GLU A 668 36.45 -10.08 6.26
C GLU A 668 35.20 -9.83 7.11
N LEU A 669 34.98 -10.63 8.15
CA LEU A 669 33.83 -10.56 9.05
C LEU A 669 34.29 -10.47 10.51
N PRO A 670 33.56 -9.76 11.39
CA PRO A 670 33.79 -9.84 12.83
C PRO A 670 33.40 -11.24 13.35
N ARG A 671 34.21 -11.83 14.23
CA ARG A 671 33.96 -13.15 14.85
C ARG A 671 32.77 -13.11 15.80
N HIS A 672 32.67 -12.04 16.58
CA HIS A 672 31.56 -11.75 17.50
C HIS A 672 31.10 -10.31 17.31
N ARG A 673 29.80 -10.05 17.45
CA ARG A 673 29.31 -8.67 17.46
C ARG A 673 29.76 -7.98 18.76
N ALA A 674 30.59 -6.95 18.66
CA ALA A 674 30.89 -6.10 19.80
C ALA A 674 29.58 -5.51 20.35
N GLN A 675 29.27 -5.78 21.63
CA GLN A 675 28.25 -5.05 22.37
C GLN A 675 28.74 -3.60 22.50
N VAL A 676 28.33 -2.73 21.58
CA VAL A 676 28.46 -1.29 21.78
C VAL A 676 27.51 -0.92 22.91
N ALA A 677 28.09 -0.61 24.08
CA ALA A 677 27.37 -0.14 25.24
C ALA A 677 26.50 1.07 24.86
N ARG A 678 25.18 0.94 25.05
CA ARG A 678 24.26 2.07 25.12
C ARG A 678 24.55 2.81 26.42
N SER A 679 25.45 3.78 26.39
CA SER A 679 25.66 4.70 27.52
C SER A 679 26.08 6.08 27.04
N VAL A 680 25.16 6.83 26.42
CA VAL A 680 25.07 8.30 26.56
C VAL A 680 23.63 8.72 26.24
N ILE A 681 22.74 8.65 27.24
CA ILE A 681 21.62 9.60 27.43
C ILE A 681 21.48 9.73 28.95
N GLU A 682 22.18 10.69 29.53
CA GLU A 682 21.73 11.44 30.71
C GLU A 682 21.57 12.90 30.28
#